data_AF-A0A3A6QTI4-F1
#
_entry.id   AF-A0A3A6QTI4-F1
#
_cell.length_a   1.000
_cell.length_b   1.000
_cell.length_c   1.000
_cell.angle_alpha   90.00
_cell.angle_beta   90.00
_cell.angle_gamma   90.00
#
_symmetry.space_group_name_H-M   'P 1'
#
loop_
_entity.id
_entity.type
_entity.pdbx_description
1 polymer ?
#
loop_
_entity_poly.entity_id
_entity_poly.type
_entity_poly.pdbx_seq_one_letter_code
_entity_poly.pdbx_strand_id
1 'polypeptide(L)'
;MAASTLEGSRMKPPTDPRPIEPKAKTAALAESDDPYPVAFDSQLGLKQLIAAVRKSDPGGFALGMAPILGYDLPPRVYEALHSAVLNAEIQSPTIELVADDTETALYDATSRTIRLQRNFLSRAIGNPEFRWTLMGSLLLAFSHHLSTILRNDLVPQLTDAQSPISPDLVLEDGPLYSVAMAQMALPKRDDVRIGTYTLANGDSASIRTSYRGAIERISLQRIEVALPQSLTDPAGPSARFEAGPGGSGHHTHESIESHMVSIGFSETEMQAITFGNWMRDHSQLVDPKLVRAKDTPRNFPSVLSRQTLTQIVDVLAARKFSDVRQNNSSDYSVTNEKLGVYRPSEHIDNPKVLTVPTVDPITRDPDFEPWVLTGDPLLEVDYATSMKRYIHRSEETMREDLIAAMSLGRTEAGLRKLGAGLHILEDFFAHSNFVELCLIKHGYDVLPWTAPANCINRLPLVTGTFGAADAFASIAGTIAGLLKPNFDWQFTPTTPGYRSDSEKMMLILLKESGRWDMYEAFSTYLKLRDEWAATPVSGWVELYRWITSIPARLVGNAFNAMFRAVVTLIGDSVGSIQTLLGADPHTDSTIDPTHSQLAKDHADHPLHGLAAGLASIAASQVATSMVRRWEDGPHAPHPAVIATSFFIHPEDGHSSLDEYVKNWAAANPHLIRRAASKSTMDHTHLKLQHIGRLSFQQFVRESQLTLGYLAEHFVALFKRLF
;
A
#
# COMPACT_ATOMS: atom_id res chain seq x y z
N MET A 1 40.01 -15.36 -29.55
CA MET A 1 40.17 -16.65 -30.27
C MET A 1 40.17 -17.75 -29.22
N ALA A 2 39.03 -18.42 -29.04
CA ALA A 2 38.73 -19.80 -29.50
C ALA A 2 39.18 -20.82 -28.43
N ALA A 3 38.33 -21.41 -27.59
CA ALA A 3 37.13 -22.25 -27.78
C ALA A 3 37.44 -23.75 -27.89
N SER A 4 36.91 -24.51 -26.91
CA SER A 4 36.39 -25.90 -26.99
C SER A 4 37.41 -27.03 -27.27
N THR A 5 37.22 -28.31 -26.93
CA THR A 5 36.01 -29.10 -26.64
C THR A 5 36.44 -30.41 -25.96
N LEU A 6 35.55 -30.97 -25.14
CA LEU A 6 35.56 -32.36 -24.67
C LEU A 6 34.65 -33.24 -25.54
N GLU A 7 34.88 -34.56 -25.43
CA GLU A 7 33.99 -35.70 -25.71
C GLU A 7 33.92 -36.34 -27.11
N GLY A 8 34.13 -37.67 -27.08
CA GLY A 8 33.65 -38.62 -28.06
C GLY A 8 34.01 -40.06 -27.68
N SER A 9 33.02 -40.88 -27.30
CA SER A 9 32.68 -42.14 -28.01
C SER A 9 32.00 -43.20 -27.14
N ARG A 10 30.69 -43.36 -27.41
CA ARG A 10 29.93 -44.62 -27.69
C ARG A 10 30.13 -45.86 -26.79
N MET A 11 29.01 -46.30 -26.18
CA MET A 11 28.66 -47.72 -26.04
C MET A 11 27.16 -47.98 -26.32
N LYS A 12 26.87 -49.12 -26.94
CA LYS A 12 25.58 -49.81 -27.17
C LYS A 12 25.88 -51.32 -27.11
N PRO A 13 24.92 -52.25 -26.94
CA PRO A 13 23.63 -52.24 -26.22
C PRO A 13 23.51 -53.46 -25.24
N PRO A 14 22.40 -53.65 -24.50
CA PRO A 14 22.27 -54.74 -23.51
C PRO A 14 21.73 -56.04 -24.12
N THR A 15 22.15 -57.18 -23.56
CA THR A 15 21.62 -58.51 -23.86
C THR A 15 20.51 -58.90 -22.87
N ASP A 16 19.45 -59.46 -23.45
CA ASP A 16 18.15 -59.84 -22.88
C ASP A 16 18.18 -61.19 -22.11
N PRO A 17 17.06 -61.79 -21.67
CA PRO A 17 16.66 -61.94 -20.26
C PRO A 17 16.62 -63.43 -19.85
N ARG A 18 16.31 -63.75 -18.59
CA ARG A 18 15.63 -65.02 -18.25
C ARG A 18 14.94 -64.95 -16.88
N PRO A 19 13.82 -65.67 -16.71
CA PRO A 19 12.73 -65.35 -15.80
C PRO A 19 12.87 -66.04 -14.45
N ILE A 20 12.28 -65.45 -13.40
CA ILE A 20 12.00 -66.16 -12.15
C ILE A 20 10.50 -65.97 -11.84
N GLU A 21 9.85 -67.12 -11.73
CA GLU A 21 8.44 -67.36 -11.40
C GLU A 21 7.97 -66.71 -10.08
N PRO A 22 6.64 -66.52 -9.93
CA PRO A 22 6.07 -65.87 -8.77
C PRO A 22 6.04 -66.82 -7.57
N LYS A 23 6.90 -66.58 -6.58
CA LYS A 23 6.69 -67.15 -5.24
C LYS A 23 5.82 -66.22 -4.42
N ALA A 24 4.55 -66.59 -4.32
CA ALA A 24 3.67 -66.12 -3.26
C ALA A 24 4.35 -66.33 -1.91
N LYS A 25 4.61 -65.23 -1.19
CA LYS A 25 4.80 -65.21 0.25
C LYS A 25 3.80 -64.20 0.81
N THR A 26 2.66 -64.73 1.24
CA THR A 26 1.91 -64.20 2.37
C THR A 26 2.86 -64.14 3.57
N ALA A 27 3.31 -62.94 3.95
CA ALA A 27 3.90 -62.70 5.27
C ALA A 27 3.94 -61.19 5.57
N ALA A 28 3.30 -60.85 6.69
CA ALA A 28 3.56 -59.71 7.56
C ALA A 28 3.34 -58.31 6.99
N LEU A 29 2.18 -57.74 7.35
CA LEU A 29 2.11 -56.39 7.90
C LEU A 29 3.18 -56.29 9.01
N ALA A 30 4.36 -55.84 8.64
CA ALA A 30 5.38 -55.40 9.59
C ALA A 30 5.26 -53.89 9.67
N GLU A 31 5.06 -53.42 10.90
CA GLU A 31 5.09 -52.04 11.35
C GLU A 31 6.19 -51.24 10.64
N SER A 32 5.80 -50.41 9.66
CA SER A 32 6.65 -49.32 9.25
C SER A 32 6.41 -48.17 10.24
N ASP A 33 7.37 -47.93 11.13
CA ASP A 33 7.53 -46.65 11.86
C ASP A 33 7.91 -45.53 10.87
N ASP A 34 7.17 -45.41 9.76
CA ASP A 34 7.28 -44.28 8.85
C ASP A 34 6.44 -43.16 9.47
N PRO A 35 7.05 -42.11 10.08
CA PRO A 35 6.31 -41.02 10.72
C PRO A 35 5.60 -40.12 9.70
N TYR A 36 5.73 -40.42 8.40
CA TYR A 36 5.16 -39.65 7.33
C TYR A 36 3.74 -40.12 6.98
N PRO A 37 2.82 -39.18 6.71
CA PRO A 37 1.47 -39.51 6.29
C PRO A 37 1.47 -40.23 4.94
N VAL A 38 0.63 -41.26 4.83
CA VAL A 38 0.44 -42.08 3.62
C VAL A 38 -0.76 -41.64 2.80
N ALA A 39 -1.71 -40.90 3.39
CA ALA A 39 -2.83 -40.30 2.69
C ALA A 39 -3.20 -38.93 3.28
N PHE A 40 -3.80 -38.07 2.45
CA PHE A 40 -4.30 -36.77 2.86
C PHE A 40 -5.54 -36.39 2.07
N ASP A 41 -6.59 -35.94 2.77
CA ASP A 41 -7.83 -35.46 2.16
C ASP A 41 -8.14 -34.04 2.62
N SER A 42 -8.54 -33.18 1.67
CA SER A 42 -9.01 -31.82 1.94
C SER A 42 -10.30 -31.52 1.20
N GLN A 43 -11.20 -30.83 1.89
CA GLN A 43 -12.43 -30.26 1.33
C GLN A 43 -12.46 -28.74 1.46
N LEU A 44 -11.30 -28.13 1.71
CA LEU A 44 -11.20 -26.71 2.07
C LEU A 44 -11.70 -25.81 0.94
N GLY A 45 -11.17 -25.98 -0.28
CA GLY A 45 -11.54 -25.17 -1.44
C GLY A 45 -13.03 -25.29 -1.79
N LEU A 46 -13.56 -26.51 -1.86
CA LEU A 46 -14.98 -26.74 -2.15
C LEU A 46 -15.89 -26.15 -1.06
N LYS A 47 -15.54 -26.26 0.21
CA LYS A 47 -16.31 -25.64 1.31
C LYS A 47 -16.32 -24.12 1.21
N GLN A 48 -15.21 -23.50 0.84
CA GLN A 48 -15.17 -22.06 0.60
C GLN A 48 -16.02 -21.66 -0.61
N LEU A 49 -15.96 -22.42 -1.71
CA LEU A 49 -16.77 -22.19 -2.89
C LEU A 49 -18.27 -22.28 -2.59
N ILE A 50 -18.69 -23.33 -1.87
CA ILE A 50 -20.08 -23.50 -1.42
C ILE A 50 -20.50 -22.32 -0.53
N ALA A 51 -19.61 -21.86 0.37
CA ALA A 51 -19.91 -20.72 1.23
C ALA A 51 -20.04 -19.42 0.44
N ALA A 52 -19.22 -19.19 -0.59
CA ALA A 52 -19.31 -18.03 -1.48
C ALA A 52 -20.61 -18.05 -2.30
N VAL A 53 -20.94 -19.19 -2.92
CA VAL A 53 -22.15 -19.40 -3.72
C VAL A 53 -23.42 -19.22 -2.88
N ARG A 54 -23.44 -19.69 -1.63
CA ARG A 54 -24.60 -19.53 -0.72
C ARG A 54 -24.82 -18.09 -0.25
N LYS A 55 -23.80 -17.23 -0.34
CA LYS A 55 -23.85 -15.83 0.09
C LYS A 55 -24.11 -14.86 -1.07
N SER A 56 -24.18 -15.35 -2.31
CA SER A 56 -24.31 -14.53 -3.52
C SER A 56 -25.40 -15.05 -4.45
N ASP A 57 -26.06 -14.15 -5.18
CA ASP A 57 -26.87 -14.50 -6.34
C ASP A 57 -25.94 -14.83 -7.54
N PRO A 58 -26.44 -15.50 -8.60
CA PRO A 58 -25.61 -15.92 -9.73
C PRO A 58 -24.87 -14.76 -10.44
N GLY A 59 -25.48 -13.57 -10.54
CA GLY A 59 -24.88 -12.40 -11.17
C GLY A 59 -23.79 -11.78 -10.29
N GLY A 60 -24.07 -11.63 -8.99
CA GLY A 60 -23.09 -11.20 -7.99
C GLY A 60 -21.89 -12.16 -7.90
N PHE A 61 -22.14 -13.46 -7.98
CA PHE A 61 -21.09 -14.49 -8.04
C PHE A 61 -20.23 -14.33 -9.30
N ALA A 62 -20.84 -14.15 -10.48
CA ALA A 62 -20.11 -13.96 -11.73
C ALA A 62 -19.19 -12.72 -11.71
N LEU A 63 -19.65 -11.61 -11.12
CA LEU A 63 -18.85 -10.41 -10.94
C LEU A 63 -17.67 -10.62 -9.98
N GLY A 64 -17.86 -11.40 -8.91
CA GLY A 64 -16.79 -11.73 -7.98
C GLY A 64 -15.74 -12.67 -8.57
N MET A 65 -16.15 -13.59 -9.44
CA MET A 65 -15.27 -14.60 -10.01
C MET A 65 -14.51 -14.14 -11.27
N ALA A 66 -15.05 -13.23 -12.08
CA ALA A 66 -14.39 -12.79 -13.32
C ALA A 66 -13.00 -12.14 -13.11
N PRO A 67 -12.76 -11.29 -12.10
CA PRO A 67 -11.40 -10.79 -11.80
C PRO A 67 -10.40 -11.87 -11.39
N ILE A 68 -10.89 -13.02 -10.94
CA ILE A 68 -10.08 -14.11 -10.37
C ILE A 68 -9.81 -15.19 -11.43
N LEU A 69 -10.83 -15.55 -12.21
CA LEU A 69 -10.84 -16.70 -13.11
C LEU A 69 -10.89 -16.30 -14.60
N GLY A 70 -10.90 -14.99 -14.88
CA GLY A 70 -10.69 -14.41 -16.21
C GLY A 70 -11.90 -13.62 -16.72
N TYR A 71 -11.62 -12.45 -17.30
CA TYR A 71 -12.64 -11.63 -17.98
C TYR A 71 -13.00 -12.16 -19.38
N ASP A 72 -12.32 -13.20 -19.86
CA ASP A 72 -12.54 -13.82 -21.16
C ASP A 72 -13.74 -14.79 -21.19
N LEU A 73 -14.29 -15.14 -20.02
CA LEU A 73 -15.46 -16.00 -19.89
C LEU A 73 -16.74 -15.18 -19.70
N PRO A 74 -17.82 -15.40 -20.47
CA PRO A 74 -19.05 -14.66 -20.28
C PRO A 74 -19.76 -15.05 -18.97
N PRO A 75 -20.57 -14.16 -18.36
CA PRO A 75 -21.18 -14.39 -17.04
C PRO A 75 -21.94 -15.70 -16.88
N ARG A 76 -22.60 -16.15 -17.95
CA ARG A 76 -23.36 -17.40 -17.97
C ARG A 76 -22.54 -18.64 -17.58
N VAL A 77 -21.23 -18.61 -17.82
CA VAL A 77 -20.32 -19.70 -17.43
C VAL A 77 -20.15 -19.72 -15.91
N TYR A 78 -19.97 -18.56 -15.29
CA TYR A 78 -19.92 -18.43 -13.83
C TYR A 78 -21.27 -18.71 -13.17
N GLU A 79 -22.38 -18.33 -13.80
CA GLU A 79 -23.74 -18.68 -13.35
C GLU A 79 -23.98 -20.21 -13.42
N ALA A 80 -23.45 -20.89 -14.44
CA ALA A 80 -23.51 -22.34 -14.52
C ALA A 80 -22.68 -23.00 -13.42
N LEU A 81 -21.50 -22.45 -13.10
CA LEU A 81 -20.71 -22.89 -11.95
C LEU A 81 -21.48 -22.70 -10.64
N HIS A 82 -22.13 -21.55 -10.44
CA HIS A 82 -22.97 -21.27 -9.27
C HIS A 82 -24.06 -22.34 -9.09
N SER A 83 -24.80 -22.64 -10.16
CA SER A 83 -25.83 -23.70 -10.16
C SER A 83 -25.23 -25.09 -9.88
N ALA A 84 -24.14 -25.46 -10.54
CA ALA A 84 -23.49 -26.76 -10.36
C ALA A 84 -23.02 -26.96 -8.91
N VAL A 85 -22.52 -25.91 -8.26
CA VAL A 85 -22.14 -25.94 -6.84
C VAL A 85 -23.36 -26.14 -5.94
N LEU A 86 -24.47 -25.43 -6.18
CA LEU A 86 -25.71 -25.60 -5.41
C LEU A 86 -26.32 -27.00 -5.57
N ASN A 87 -26.21 -27.59 -6.75
CA ASN A 87 -26.67 -28.94 -7.07
C ASN A 87 -25.71 -30.05 -6.60
N ALA A 88 -24.59 -29.69 -5.96
CA ALA A 88 -23.54 -30.62 -5.55
C ALA A 88 -22.93 -31.43 -6.71
N GLU A 89 -22.87 -30.84 -7.90
CA GLU A 89 -22.26 -31.43 -9.11
C GLU A 89 -20.73 -31.20 -9.16
N ILE A 90 -20.22 -30.25 -8.36
CA ILE A 90 -18.78 -29.98 -8.25
C ILE A 90 -18.15 -30.82 -7.14
N GLN A 91 -17.11 -31.56 -7.49
CA GLN A 91 -16.33 -32.38 -6.55
C GLN A 91 -14.99 -31.73 -6.22
N SER A 92 -14.43 -32.05 -5.05
CA SER A 92 -13.05 -31.68 -4.74
C SER A 92 -12.09 -32.55 -5.57
N PRO A 93 -10.95 -32.00 -6.02
CA PRO A 93 -9.92 -32.80 -6.66
C PRO A 93 -9.32 -33.81 -5.68
N THR A 94 -8.88 -34.94 -6.19
CA THR A 94 -8.16 -35.94 -5.39
C THR A 94 -6.79 -35.42 -5.00
N ILE A 95 -6.24 -35.83 -3.84
CA ILE A 95 -4.89 -35.43 -3.42
C ILE A 95 -4.00 -36.67 -3.38
N GLU A 96 -2.88 -36.60 -4.09
CA GLU A 96 -1.86 -37.64 -4.14
C GLU A 96 -0.58 -37.18 -3.44
N LEU A 97 -0.05 -37.99 -2.52
CA LEU A 97 1.19 -37.67 -1.81
C LEU A 97 2.42 -38.16 -2.58
N VAL A 98 3.24 -37.24 -3.05
CA VAL A 98 4.45 -37.50 -3.86
C VAL A 98 5.75 -37.33 -3.07
N ALA A 99 6.80 -38.05 -3.49
CA ALA A 99 8.07 -38.17 -2.78
C ALA A 99 9.16 -37.13 -3.14
N ASP A 100 9.11 -36.51 -4.33
CA ASP A 100 10.19 -35.68 -4.90
C ASP A 100 9.80 -34.21 -5.26
N ASP A 101 10.78 -33.48 -5.82
CA ASP A 101 11.20 -32.07 -5.76
C ASP A 101 10.41 -30.99 -6.56
N THR A 102 9.09 -31.15 -6.71
CA THR A 102 8.25 -30.13 -7.35
C THR A 102 7.81 -28.99 -6.40
N GLU A 103 6.99 -28.04 -6.88
CA GLU A 103 6.33 -27.06 -5.98
C GLU A 103 5.47 -27.74 -4.89
N THR A 104 5.17 -27.02 -3.80
CA THR A 104 4.55 -27.55 -2.57
C THR A 104 3.23 -28.29 -2.78
N ALA A 105 2.38 -27.80 -3.69
CA ALA A 105 1.20 -28.49 -4.20
C ALA A 105 0.93 -28.08 -5.65
N LEU A 106 0.82 -29.06 -6.57
CA LEU A 106 0.57 -28.82 -8.00
C LEU A 106 -0.70 -29.49 -8.46
N TYR A 107 -1.48 -28.80 -9.27
CA TYR A 107 -2.69 -29.36 -9.87
C TYR A 107 -2.41 -29.92 -11.27
N ASP A 108 -2.71 -31.19 -11.48
CA ASP A 108 -2.69 -31.86 -12.79
C ASP A 108 -4.09 -31.80 -13.41
N ALA A 109 -4.25 -31.02 -14.48
CA ALA A 109 -5.52 -30.86 -15.18
C ALA A 109 -5.99 -32.13 -15.90
N THR A 110 -5.07 -33.03 -16.26
CA THR A 110 -5.39 -34.28 -16.99
C THR A 110 -6.01 -35.29 -16.04
N SER A 111 -5.40 -35.49 -14.87
CA SER A 111 -5.90 -36.46 -13.87
C SER A 111 -6.86 -35.84 -12.85
N ARG A 112 -7.02 -34.51 -12.84
CA ARG A 112 -7.78 -33.72 -11.85
C ARG A 112 -7.32 -34.01 -10.41
N THR A 113 -6.01 -34.08 -10.23
CA THR A 113 -5.35 -34.45 -8.97
C THR A 113 -4.44 -33.33 -8.51
N ILE A 114 -4.44 -33.06 -7.21
CA ILE A 114 -3.44 -32.24 -6.54
C ILE A 114 -2.31 -33.16 -6.09
N ARG A 115 -1.11 -32.99 -6.65
CA ARG A 115 0.11 -33.63 -6.18
C ARG A 115 0.69 -32.81 -5.03
N LEU A 116 0.66 -33.35 -3.83
CA LEU A 116 1.11 -32.71 -2.61
C LEU A 116 2.39 -33.38 -2.10
N GLN A 117 3.42 -32.60 -1.79
CA GLN A 117 4.67 -33.16 -1.28
C GLN A 117 4.49 -33.75 0.12
N ARG A 118 4.84 -35.04 0.27
CA ARG A 118 4.75 -35.77 1.54
C ARG A 118 5.61 -35.14 2.64
N ASN A 119 6.81 -34.70 2.29
CA ASN A 119 7.74 -34.03 3.21
C ASN A 119 7.17 -32.68 3.71
N PHE A 120 6.56 -31.90 2.83
CA PHE A 120 5.97 -30.62 3.18
C PHE A 120 4.74 -30.79 4.09
N LEU A 121 3.85 -31.74 3.78
CA LEU A 121 2.72 -32.07 4.66
C LEU A 121 3.19 -32.48 6.05
N SER A 122 4.27 -33.27 6.15
CA SER A 122 4.84 -33.68 7.43
C SER A 122 5.37 -32.51 8.25
N ARG A 123 6.01 -31.52 7.61
CA ARG A 123 6.42 -30.27 8.26
C ARG A 123 5.23 -29.45 8.75
N ALA A 124 4.15 -29.36 7.96
CA ALA A 124 2.93 -28.66 8.36
C ALA A 124 2.20 -29.34 9.53
N ILE A 125 2.27 -30.66 9.64
CA ILE A 125 1.75 -31.40 10.80
C ILE A 125 2.52 -30.99 12.06
N GLY A 126 3.86 -31.03 12.00
CA GLY A 126 4.74 -30.76 13.15
C GLY A 126 4.93 -29.29 13.52
N ASN A 127 4.76 -28.35 12.58
CA ASN A 127 5.02 -26.93 12.80
C ASN A 127 3.86 -26.04 12.32
N PRO A 128 3.23 -25.26 13.22
CA PRO A 128 2.14 -24.33 12.90
C PRO A 128 2.42 -23.32 11.78
N GLU A 129 3.65 -22.83 11.62
CA GLU A 129 3.99 -21.80 10.61
C GLU A 129 3.83 -22.32 9.17
N PHE A 130 4.10 -23.61 8.94
CA PHE A 130 3.97 -24.24 7.62
C PHE A 130 2.50 -24.55 7.25
N ARG A 131 1.57 -24.45 8.21
CA ARG A 131 0.14 -24.72 7.97
C ARG A 131 -0.51 -23.65 7.09
N TRP A 132 -0.05 -22.41 7.19
CA TRP A 132 -0.51 -21.30 6.36
C TRP A 132 -0.12 -21.50 4.89
N THR A 133 1.14 -21.87 4.64
CA THR A 133 1.64 -22.19 3.30
C THR A 133 0.94 -23.41 2.71
N LEU A 134 0.63 -24.42 3.53
CA LEU A 134 -0.16 -25.57 3.09
C LEU A 134 -1.57 -25.18 2.67
N MET A 135 -2.25 -24.35 3.48
CA MET A 135 -3.56 -23.81 3.12
C MET A 135 -3.50 -23.02 1.82
N GLY A 136 -2.53 -22.11 1.65
CA GLY A 136 -2.37 -21.33 0.43
C GLY A 136 -2.14 -22.19 -0.81
N SER A 137 -1.24 -23.18 -0.72
CA SER A 137 -0.92 -24.09 -1.84
C SER A 137 -2.13 -24.92 -2.28
N LEU A 138 -2.95 -25.38 -1.32
CA LEU A 138 -4.16 -26.14 -1.63
C LEU A 138 -5.25 -25.27 -2.29
N LEU A 139 -5.41 -24.02 -1.85
CA LEU A 139 -6.36 -23.08 -2.46
C LEU A 139 -5.93 -22.66 -3.86
N LEU A 140 -4.63 -22.45 -4.06
CA LEU A 140 -4.01 -22.23 -5.36
C LEU A 140 -4.30 -23.39 -6.32
N ALA A 141 -3.97 -24.62 -5.91
CA ALA A 141 -4.23 -25.82 -6.71
C ALA A 141 -5.74 -25.99 -7.00
N PHE A 142 -6.62 -25.68 -6.05
CA PHE A 142 -8.06 -25.70 -6.25
C PHE A 142 -8.55 -24.63 -7.24
N SER A 143 -7.88 -23.48 -7.35
CA SER A 143 -8.20 -22.45 -8.35
C SER A 143 -7.99 -22.96 -9.79
N HIS A 144 -6.89 -23.69 -10.02
CA HIS A 144 -6.63 -24.34 -11.30
C HIS A 144 -7.64 -25.43 -11.62
N HIS A 145 -8.09 -26.16 -10.59
CA HIS A 145 -9.19 -27.11 -10.73
C HIS A 145 -10.48 -26.43 -11.19
N LEU A 146 -10.86 -25.30 -10.59
CA LEU A 146 -12.04 -24.55 -11.03
C LEU A 146 -11.89 -23.97 -12.43
N SER A 147 -10.70 -23.46 -12.79
CA SER A 147 -10.43 -23.01 -14.15
C SER A 147 -10.63 -24.15 -15.16
N THR A 148 -10.16 -25.36 -14.83
CA THR A 148 -10.38 -26.56 -15.64
C THR A 148 -11.86 -26.88 -15.78
N ILE A 149 -12.64 -26.84 -14.69
CA ILE A 149 -14.10 -27.08 -14.74
C ILE A 149 -14.79 -26.02 -15.61
N LEU A 150 -14.47 -24.74 -15.42
CA LEU A 150 -15.07 -23.66 -16.20
C LEU A 150 -14.80 -23.85 -17.70
N ARG A 151 -13.54 -24.05 -18.08
CA ARG A 151 -13.09 -24.06 -19.48
C ARG A 151 -13.34 -25.38 -20.19
N ASN A 152 -13.22 -26.52 -19.50
CA ASN A 152 -13.30 -27.84 -20.12
C ASN A 152 -14.65 -28.52 -19.91
N ASP A 153 -15.37 -28.19 -18.83
CA ASP A 153 -16.65 -28.86 -18.52
C ASP A 153 -17.83 -27.95 -18.83
N LEU A 154 -17.81 -26.70 -18.36
CA LEU A 154 -18.98 -25.81 -18.43
C LEU A 154 -19.05 -25.04 -19.75
N VAL A 155 -17.94 -24.49 -20.26
CA VAL A 155 -17.90 -23.75 -21.53
C VAL A 155 -18.43 -24.58 -22.73
N PRO A 156 -18.04 -25.85 -22.93
CA PRO A 156 -18.53 -26.65 -24.05
C PRO A 156 -20.03 -26.92 -24.01
N GLN A 157 -20.65 -26.87 -22.82
CA GLN A 157 -22.09 -27.06 -22.63
C GLN A 157 -22.90 -25.78 -22.93
N LEU A 158 -22.24 -24.62 -23.09
CA LEU A 158 -22.85 -23.29 -23.10
C LEU A 158 -22.61 -22.50 -24.40
N THR A 159 -22.14 -23.12 -25.47
CA THR A 159 -21.79 -22.44 -26.73
C THR A 159 -22.61 -22.91 -27.93
N ASP A 160 -23.46 -22.00 -28.45
CA ASP A 160 -23.54 -21.70 -29.88
C ASP A 160 -22.49 -20.59 -30.15
N ALA A 161 -21.64 -20.80 -31.15
CA ALA A 161 -20.37 -20.10 -31.37
C ALA A 161 -20.49 -18.55 -31.49
N GLN A 162 -19.59 -17.79 -30.84
CA GLN A 162 -19.00 -16.55 -31.42
C GLN A 162 -17.85 -15.83 -30.66
N SER A 163 -17.28 -16.33 -29.57
CA SER A 163 -16.03 -15.75 -29.03
C SER A 163 -14.91 -16.79 -28.94
N PRO A 164 -13.70 -16.51 -29.43
CA PRO A 164 -12.56 -17.39 -29.24
C PRO A 164 -12.15 -17.35 -27.75
N ILE A 165 -12.62 -18.35 -27.00
CA ILE A 165 -12.17 -18.58 -25.63
C ILE A 165 -10.78 -19.20 -25.73
N SER A 166 -9.77 -18.51 -25.20
CA SER A 166 -8.40 -19.02 -25.24
C SER A 166 -8.30 -20.24 -24.30
N PRO A 167 -7.98 -21.44 -24.80
CA PRO A 167 -7.93 -22.66 -23.98
C PRO A 167 -6.77 -22.64 -22.96
N ASP A 168 -5.72 -21.84 -23.24
CA ASP A 168 -4.45 -21.86 -22.50
C ASP A 168 -4.12 -20.54 -21.79
N LEU A 169 -5.13 -19.76 -21.37
CA LEU A 169 -4.84 -18.66 -20.44
C LEU A 169 -4.57 -19.25 -19.04
N VAL A 170 -3.32 -19.64 -18.80
CA VAL A 170 -2.82 -19.86 -17.45
C VAL A 170 -2.91 -18.51 -16.74
N LEU A 171 -3.91 -18.36 -15.88
CA LEU A 171 -3.93 -17.27 -14.93
C LEU A 171 -2.76 -17.49 -13.98
N GLU A 172 -1.65 -16.78 -14.18
CA GLU A 172 -0.52 -16.66 -13.24
C GLU A 172 -0.93 -15.90 -11.96
N ASP A 173 -2.12 -16.17 -11.43
CA ASP A 173 -2.79 -15.35 -10.42
C ASP A 173 -3.49 -16.20 -9.35
N GLY A 174 -3.13 -17.47 -9.18
CA GLY A 174 -3.76 -18.28 -8.14
C GLY A 174 -3.61 -17.78 -6.68
N PRO A 175 -2.68 -16.86 -6.32
CA PRO A 175 -2.78 -16.08 -5.08
C PRO A 175 -4.02 -15.17 -5.00
N LEU A 176 -4.49 -14.58 -6.12
CA LEU A 176 -5.74 -13.79 -6.17
C LEU A 176 -6.94 -14.64 -5.76
N TYR A 177 -6.98 -15.91 -6.19
CA TYR A 177 -8.04 -16.83 -5.79
C TYR A 177 -8.08 -17.03 -4.27
N SER A 178 -6.94 -17.30 -3.66
CA SER A 178 -6.88 -17.55 -2.20
C SER A 178 -7.27 -16.33 -1.35
N VAL A 179 -6.88 -15.12 -1.75
CA VAL A 179 -7.25 -13.85 -1.07
C VAL A 179 -8.70 -13.47 -1.35
N ALA A 180 -9.15 -13.58 -2.60
CA ALA A 180 -10.52 -13.21 -2.96
C ALA A 180 -11.55 -14.20 -2.37
N MET A 181 -11.28 -15.51 -2.39
CA MET A 181 -12.09 -16.50 -1.69
C MET A 181 -12.09 -16.27 -0.17
N ALA A 182 -11.01 -15.71 0.38
CA ALA A 182 -10.97 -15.33 1.78
C ALA A 182 -11.98 -14.24 2.12
N GLN A 183 -12.07 -13.22 1.26
CA GLN A 183 -13.00 -12.10 1.41
C GLN A 183 -14.46 -12.52 1.14
N MET A 184 -14.69 -13.36 0.12
CA MET A 184 -16.04 -13.84 -0.24
C MET A 184 -16.61 -14.86 0.78
N ALA A 185 -15.75 -15.62 1.46
CA ALA A 185 -16.16 -16.76 2.29
C ALA A 185 -15.51 -16.80 3.69
N LEU A 186 -15.46 -15.66 4.39
CA LEU A 186 -15.02 -15.59 5.79
C LEU A 186 -15.75 -16.64 6.66
N PRO A 187 -15.02 -17.57 7.31
CA PRO A 187 -15.59 -18.54 8.22
C PRO A 187 -16.03 -17.85 9.52
N LYS A 188 -17.09 -18.36 10.15
CA LYS A 188 -17.61 -17.84 11.42
C LYS A 188 -16.62 -17.99 12.59
N ARG A 189 -15.65 -18.89 12.45
CA ARG A 189 -14.61 -19.19 13.45
C ARG A 189 -13.25 -19.12 12.77
N ASP A 190 -12.27 -18.61 13.50
CA ASP A 190 -10.91 -18.49 13.00
C ASP A 190 -10.20 -19.86 12.87
N ASP A 191 -10.52 -20.82 13.74
CA ASP A 191 -9.97 -22.19 13.66
C ASP A 191 -10.63 -23.00 12.54
N VAL A 192 -9.92 -23.18 11.43
CA VAL A 192 -10.35 -23.95 10.25
C VAL A 192 -9.57 -25.24 10.09
N ARG A 193 -10.26 -26.29 9.63
CA ARG A 193 -9.62 -27.56 9.26
C ARG A 193 -9.10 -27.48 7.83
N ILE A 194 -7.80 -27.67 7.64
CA ILE A 194 -7.16 -27.74 6.31
C ILE A 194 -7.49 -29.10 5.68
N GLY A 195 -7.36 -30.20 6.43
CA GLY A 195 -7.60 -31.55 5.94
C GLY A 195 -7.43 -32.62 7.02
N THR A 196 -7.51 -33.88 6.60
CA THR A 196 -7.27 -35.06 7.43
C THR A 196 -6.13 -35.85 6.81
N TYR A 197 -5.14 -36.27 7.60
CA TYR A 197 -4.07 -37.16 7.16
C TYR A 197 -4.22 -38.53 7.82
N THR A 198 -3.71 -39.55 7.15
CA THR A 198 -3.63 -40.93 7.66
C THR A 198 -2.17 -41.36 7.69
N LEU A 199 -1.73 -41.94 8.80
CA LEU A 199 -0.38 -42.49 9.00
C LEU A 199 -0.31 -43.94 8.52
N ALA A 200 0.91 -44.46 8.34
CA ALA A 200 1.13 -45.83 7.88
C ALA A 200 0.52 -46.90 8.82
N ASN A 201 0.37 -46.58 10.10
CA ASN A 201 -0.27 -47.42 11.10
C ASN A 201 -1.82 -47.41 11.04
N GLY A 202 -2.41 -46.62 10.14
CA GLY A 202 -3.86 -46.47 9.98
C GLY A 202 -4.51 -45.36 10.82
N ASP A 203 -3.78 -44.74 11.74
CA ASP A 203 -4.29 -43.63 12.54
C ASP A 203 -4.56 -42.41 11.67
N SER A 204 -5.66 -41.70 11.96
CA SER A 204 -6.05 -40.51 11.20
C SER A 204 -6.27 -39.31 12.11
N ALA A 205 -5.75 -38.15 11.72
CA ALA A 205 -5.86 -36.91 12.49
C ALA A 205 -6.10 -35.70 11.59
N SER A 206 -6.71 -34.65 12.15
CA SER A 206 -7.01 -33.42 11.41
C SER A 206 -5.94 -32.37 11.62
N ILE A 207 -5.53 -31.71 10.54
CA ILE A 207 -4.66 -30.53 10.57
C ILE A 207 -5.53 -29.26 10.52
N ARG A 208 -5.27 -28.32 11.44
CA ARG A 208 -6.07 -27.10 11.63
C ARG A 208 -5.17 -25.87 11.78
N THR A 209 -5.69 -24.71 11.41
CA THR A 209 -4.97 -23.43 11.45
C THR A 209 -5.91 -22.26 11.76
N SER A 210 -5.34 -21.14 12.21
CA SER A 210 -5.98 -19.82 12.16
C SER A 210 -6.19 -19.42 10.70
N TYR A 211 -7.44 -19.07 10.36
CA TYR A 211 -7.83 -18.59 9.05
C TYR A 211 -7.28 -17.20 8.81
N ARG A 212 -7.45 -16.26 9.75
CA ARG A 212 -6.96 -14.89 9.64
C ARG A 212 -5.44 -14.86 9.48
N GLY A 213 -4.70 -15.59 10.31
CA GLY A 213 -3.24 -15.68 10.20
C GLY A 213 -2.78 -16.32 8.88
N ALA A 214 -3.51 -17.33 8.38
CA ALA A 214 -3.21 -17.92 7.08
C ALA A 214 -3.41 -16.92 5.93
N ILE A 215 -4.53 -16.19 5.94
CA ILE A 215 -4.86 -15.20 4.91
C ILE A 215 -3.93 -14.00 4.96
N GLU A 216 -3.56 -13.53 6.15
CA GLU A 216 -2.54 -12.51 6.33
C GLU A 216 -1.22 -12.96 5.70
N ARG A 217 -0.72 -14.16 6.03
CA ARG A 217 0.51 -14.70 5.45
C ARG A 217 0.44 -14.88 3.92
N ILE A 218 -0.67 -15.38 3.40
CA ILE A 218 -0.91 -15.54 1.95
C ILE A 218 -0.95 -14.17 1.26
N SER A 219 -1.58 -13.18 1.89
CA SER A 219 -1.63 -11.80 1.40
C SER A 219 -0.24 -11.17 1.36
N LEU A 220 0.62 -11.46 2.35
CA LEU A 220 2.02 -11.03 2.40
C LEU A 220 2.88 -11.70 1.31
N GLN A 221 2.72 -13.02 1.09
CA GLN A 221 3.43 -13.74 0.02
C GLN A 221 3.01 -13.29 -1.38
N ARG A 222 1.77 -12.82 -1.58
CA ARG A 222 1.34 -12.18 -2.84
C ARG A 222 2.16 -10.93 -3.15
N ILE A 223 2.51 -10.15 -2.13
CA ILE A 223 3.34 -8.96 -2.31
C ILE A 223 4.76 -9.37 -2.77
N GLU A 224 5.26 -10.55 -2.37
CA GLU A 224 6.55 -11.14 -2.82
C GLU A 224 6.60 -11.62 -4.27
N VAL A 225 5.46 -12.05 -4.84
CA VAL A 225 5.41 -12.67 -6.18
C VAL A 225 4.86 -11.74 -7.25
N ALA A 226 3.90 -10.87 -6.92
CA ALA A 226 3.34 -9.89 -7.87
C ALA A 226 4.25 -8.67 -8.06
N LEU A 227 5.25 -8.51 -7.20
CA LEU A 227 6.17 -7.38 -7.20
C LEU A 227 7.59 -7.91 -7.02
N PRO A 228 8.62 -7.29 -7.64
CA PRO A 228 10.01 -7.62 -7.34
C PRO A 228 10.21 -7.66 -5.81
N GLN A 229 10.97 -8.63 -5.29
CA GLN A 229 11.22 -8.97 -3.86
C GLN A 229 11.50 -7.81 -2.88
N SER A 230 11.52 -6.58 -3.33
CA SER A 230 11.69 -5.35 -2.59
C SER A 230 10.43 -4.62 -2.17
N LEU A 231 9.26 -5.14 -2.53
CA LEU A 231 7.99 -4.47 -2.34
C LEU A 231 7.14 -5.06 -1.21
N THR A 232 7.72 -6.00 -0.49
CA THR A 232 7.06 -7.06 0.29
C THR A 232 6.81 -6.67 1.72
N ASP A 233 6.99 -5.40 2.04
CA ASP A 233 6.61 -4.87 3.32
C ASP A 233 5.07 -4.73 3.38
N PRO A 234 4.39 -5.17 4.46
CA PRO A 234 2.93 -5.15 4.59
C PRO A 234 2.29 -3.75 4.46
N ALA A 235 3.10 -2.68 4.44
CA ALA A 235 2.66 -1.29 4.41
C ALA A 235 2.17 -0.81 3.02
N GLY A 236 2.24 -1.62 1.97
CA GLY A 236 1.86 -1.21 0.60
C GLY A 236 2.88 -0.23 -0.03
N PRO A 237 2.66 0.24 -1.27
CA PRO A 237 3.61 1.10 -1.98
C PRO A 237 3.75 2.54 -1.41
N SER A 238 3.35 2.78 -0.17
CA SER A 238 3.23 4.10 0.45
C SER A 238 3.65 4.10 1.92
N ALA A 239 4.76 3.46 2.26
CA ALA A 239 5.55 3.83 3.44
C ALA A 239 6.68 4.75 2.97
N ARG A 240 6.28 5.97 2.58
CA ARG A 240 7.15 7.14 2.78
C ARG A 240 7.13 7.45 4.30
N PHE A 241 7.68 8.55 4.79
CA PHE A 241 7.42 8.99 6.17
C PHE A 241 5.93 9.41 6.23
N GLU A 242 5.01 8.46 6.09
CA GLU A 242 3.57 8.67 6.05
C GLU A 242 2.95 7.79 7.12
N ALA A 243 1.98 8.37 7.82
CA ALA A 243 1.51 7.86 9.08
C ALA A 243 0.87 6.45 8.95
N GLY A 244 1.55 5.45 9.53
CA GLY A 244 1.06 4.11 9.80
C GLY A 244 1.84 3.49 10.95
N PRO A 245 1.43 2.36 11.54
CA PRO A 245 1.94 1.90 12.85
C PRO A 245 3.41 1.45 12.91
N GLY A 246 4.13 1.40 11.78
CA GLY A 246 5.49 0.86 11.70
C GLY A 246 5.53 -0.67 11.89
N GLY A 247 6.69 -1.28 11.61
CA GLY A 247 6.91 -2.73 11.62
C GLY A 247 8.36 -3.09 11.98
N SER A 248 8.72 -4.38 12.01
CA SER A 248 10.07 -4.82 12.40
C SER A 248 11.14 -4.32 11.42
N GLY A 249 11.75 -3.17 11.75
CA GLY A 249 12.72 -2.45 10.91
C GLY A 249 12.16 -1.27 10.11
N HIS A 250 10.87 -0.95 10.27
CA HIS A 250 10.17 0.14 9.56
C HIS A 250 9.70 1.18 10.55
N HIS A 251 10.22 2.40 10.44
CA HIS A 251 9.88 3.52 11.29
C HIS A 251 9.06 4.56 10.52
N THR A 252 7.95 4.96 11.10
CA THR A 252 7.05 6.04 10.65
C THR A 252 6.95 7.11 11.73
N HIS A 253 6.35 8.27 11.42
CA HIS A 253 5.97 9.28 12.41
C HIS A 253 5.19 8.66 13.60
N GLU A 254 4.18 7.85 13.30
CA GLU A 254 3.36 7.18 14.34
C GLU A 254 4.20 6.19 15.18
N SER A 255 5.20 5.53 14.61
CA SER A 255 6.12 4.67 15.39
C SER A 255 7.06 5.48 16.28
N ILE A 256 7.50 6.66 15.85
CA ILE A 256 8.33 7.58 16.64
C ILE A 256 7.50 8.11 17.81
N GLU A 257 6.26 8.47 17.55
CA GLU A 257 5.27 8.94 18.51
C GLU A 257 4.82 7.85 19.49
N SER A 258 4.87 6.57 19.13
CA SER A 258 4.41 5.45 19.97
C SER A 258 5.08 5.39 21.35
N HIS A 259 6.32 5.90 21.46
CA HIS A 259 7.05 5.99 22.73
C HIS A 259 6.50 7.06 23.68
N MET A 260 5.69 8.00 23.20
CA MET A 260 5.16 9.12 23.98
C MET A 260 4.10 8.71 25.01
N VAL A 261 3.48 7.53 24.87
CA VAL A 261 2.62 6.98 25.94
C VAL A 261 3.41 6.81 27.24
N SER A 262 4.67 6.38 27.15
CA SER A 262 5.54 6.25 28.32
C SER A 262 5.95 7.60 28.95
N ILE A 263 5.76 8.70 28.22
CA ILE A 263 6.10 10.07 28.61
C ILE A 263 4.93 10.75 29.35
N GLY A 264 3.75 10.14 29.34
CA GLY A 264 2.57 10.61 30.08
C GLY A 264 1.36 10.96 29.21
N PHE A 265 1.41 10.72 27.90
CA PHE A 265 0.26 10.85 27.00
C PHE A 265 -0.64 9.62 27.08
N SER A 266 -1.96 9.82 26.99
CA SER A 266 -2.93 8.75 26.82
C SER A 266 -3.06 8.34 25.33
N GLU A 267 -3.56 7.14 25.06
CA GLU A 267 -3.78 6.65 23.69
C GLU A 267 -4.68 7.59 22.87
N THR A 268 -5.68 8.21 23.49
CA THR A 268 -6.55 9.20 22.84
C THR A 268 -5.82 10.49 22.49
N GLU A 269 -4.88 10.93 23.34
CA GLU A 269 -4.09 12.12 23.05
C GLU A 269 -3.07 11.85 21.95
N MET A 270 -2.54 10.62 21.88
CA MET A 270 -1.70 10.21 20.77
C MET A 270 -2.42 10.32 19.43
N GLN A 271 -3.69 9.92 19.35
CA GLN A 271 -4.47 10.08 18.12
C GLN A 271 -4.57 11.55 17.67
N ALA A 272 -4.67 12.50 18.60
CA ALA A 272 -4.70 13.93 18.29
C ALA A 272 -3.35 14.46 17.79
N ILE A 273 -2.24 14.00 18.40
CA ILE A 273 -0.88 14.33 17.97
C ILE A 273 -0.63 13.77 16.56
N THR A 274 -0.89 12.47 16.38
CA THR A 274 -0.75 11.78 15.09
C THR A 274 -1.65 12.40 14.02
N PHE A 275 -2.86 12.86 14.37
CA PHE A 275 -3.72 13.58 13.42
C PHE A 275 -3.12 14.94 12.99
N GLY A 276 -2.48 15.66 13.92
CA GLY A 276 -1.75 16.89 13.61
C GLY A 276 -0.57 16.66 12.67
N ASN A 277 0.26 15.66 12.96
CA ASN A 277 1.39 15.24 12.14
C ASN A 277 0.92 14.78 10.74
N TRP A 278 -0.04 13.85 10.69
CA TRP A 278 -0.62 13.34 9.44
C TRP A 278 -1.23 14.42 8.55
N MET A 279 -1.84 15.46 9.12
CA MET A 279 -2.34 16.59 8.33
C MET A 279 -1.22 17.39 7.67
N ARG A 280 -0.02 17.46 8.28
CA ARG A 280 1.13 18.11 7.64
C ARG A 280 1.60 17.32 6.44
N ASP A 281 1.82 16.00 6.55
CA ASP A 281 2.10 15.12 5.40
C ASP A 281 1.11 15.38 4.25
N HIS A 282 -0.18 15.40 4.57
CA HIS A 282 -1.24 15.48 3.56
C HIS A 282 -1.48 16.91 3.06
N SER A 283 -0.90 17.94 3.69
CA SER A 283 -0.95 19.31 3.17
C SER A 283 -0.17 19.44 1.86
N GLN A 284 0.81 18.55 1.60
CA GLN A 284 1.54 18.43 0.34
C GLN A 284 0.63 18.17 -0.87
N LEU A 285 -0.53 17.54 -0.67
CA LEU A 285 -1.55 17.37 -1.72
C LEU A 285 -2.13 18.71 -2.19
N VAL A 286 -1.93 19.77 -1.40
CA VAL A 286 -2.40 21.11 -1.70
C VAL A 286 -1.26 22.02 -2.11
N ASP A 287 -0.44 21.53 -3.04
CA ASP A 287 0.67 22.23 -3.69
C ASP A 287 0.17 23.31 -4.68
N PRO A 288 0.84 24.47 -4.78
CA PRO A 288 0.44 25.54 -5.71
C PRO A 288 0.44 25.11 -7.19
N LYS A 289 1.18 24.06 -7.57
CA LYS A 289 1.16 23.48 -8.92
C LYS A 289 -0.16 22.76 -9.22
N LEU A 290 -0.89 22.35 -8.19
CA LEU A 290 -2.11 21.55 -8.26
C LEU A 290 -3.36 22.37 -7.94
N VAL A 291 -3.25 23.42 -7.11
CA VAL A 291 -4.39 24.24 -6.69
C VAL A 291 -4.85 25.17 -7.79
N ARG A 292 -6.04 24.99 -8.34
CA ARG A 292 -6.68 25.92 -9.28
C ARG A 292 -6.83 27.31 -8.66
N ALA A 293 -6.40 28.35 -9.38
CA ALA A 293 -6.58 29.74 -8.97
C ALA A 293 -8.06 30.10 -8.80
N LYS A 294 -8.35 30.98 -7.85
CA LYS A 294 -9.71 31.44 -7.57
C LYS A 294 -10.34 32.05 -8.85
N ASP A 295 -11.63 31.79 -9.05
CA ASP A 295 -12.43 32.32 -10.17
C ASP A 295 -11.98 31.91 -11.58
N THR A 296 -11.05 30.95 -11.70
CA THR A 296 -10.67 30.37 -13.01
C THR A 296 -11.56 29.16 -13.36
N PRO A 297 -11.77 28.88 -14.66
CA PRO A 297 -12.55 27.73 -15.11
C PRO A 297 -11.98 26.40 -14.60
N ARG A 298 -12.85 25.40 -14.41
CA ARG A 298 -12.43 24.03 -14.07
C ARG A 298 -11.51 23.49 -15.16
N ASN A 299 -10.41 22.88 -14.73
CA ASN A 299 -9.46 22.22 -15.60
C ASN A 299 -8.96 20.93 -14.95
N PHE A 300 -9.92 20.05 -14.68
CA PHE A 300 -9.64 18.72 -14.16
C PHE A 300 -9.13 17.83 -15.32
N PRO A 301 -8.06 17.05 -15.11
CA PRO A 301 -7.43 16.79 -13.82
C PRO A 301 -6.20 17.64 -13.52
N SER A 302 -5.73 18.48 -14.45
CA SER A 302 -4.48 19.24 -14.32
C SER A 302 -4.41 20.12 -13.06
N VAL A 303 -5.52 20.72 -12.64
CA VAL A 303 -5.63 21.48 -11.38
C VAL A 303 -6.98 21.26 -10.70
N LEU A 304 -6.97 21.23 -9.37
CA LEU A 304 -8.15 21.02 -8.52
C LEU A 304 -8.37 22.21 -7.58
N SER A 305 -9.61 22.51 -7.19
CA SER A 305 -9.84 23.55 -6.18
C SER A 305 -9.23 23.18 -4.82
N ARG A 306 -8.79 24.20 -4.06
CA ARG A 306 -8.40 24.09 -2.65
C ARG A 306 -9.41 23.25 -1.84
N GLN A 307 -10.70 23.57 -1.97
CA GLN A 307 -11.77 22.86 -1.30
C GLN A 307 -11.83 21.38 -1.69
N THR A 308 -11.67 21.05 -2.97
CA THR A 308 -11.71 19.67 -3.46
C THR A 308 -10.56 18.86 -2.87
N LEU A 309 -9.34 19.42 -2.85
CA LEU A 309 -8.17 18.74 -2.29
C LEU A 309 -8.37 18.49 -0.78
N THR A 310 -8.85 19.48 -0.03
CA THR A 310 -9.21 19.30 1.38
C THR A 310 -10.27 18.22 1.58
N GLN A 311 -11.28 18.14 0.71
CA GLN A 311 -12.30 17.08 0.78
C GLN A 311 -11.72 15.69 0.49
N ILE A 312 -10.73 15.59 -0.40
CA ILE A 312 -10.00 14.34 -0.65
C ILE A 312 -9.27 13.91 0.62
N VAL A 313 -8.56 14.84 1.26
CA VAL A 313 -7.86 14.56 2.53
C VAL A 313 -8.85 14.21 3.65
N ASP A 314 -10.02 14.86 3.73
CA ASP A 314 -11.03 14.52 4.74
C ASP A 314 -11.59 13.10 4.57
N VAL A 315 -11.70 12.58 3.35
CA VAL A 315 -12.06 11.18 3.10
C VAL A 315 -10.98 10.24 3.61
N LEU A 316 -9.70 10.55 3.40
CA LEU A 316 -8.58 9.76 3.94
C LEU A 316 -8.55 9.78 5.46
N ALA A 317 -8.77 10.95 6.06
CA ALA A 317 -8.86 11.11 7.51
C ALA A 317 -10.01 10.28 8.09
N ALA A 318 -11.17 10.25 7.43
CA ALA A 318 -12.31 9.43 7.85
C ALA A 318 -11.97 7.94 7.95
N ARG A 319 -11.11 7.47 7.04
CA ARG A 319 -10.67 6.08 6.98
C ARG A 319 -9.59 5.78 8.01
N LYS A 320 -8.60 6.65 8.17
CA LYS A 320 -7.50 6.45 9.11
C LYS A 320 -7.95 6.61 10.57
N PHE A 321 -8.75 7.64 10.85
CA PHE A 321 -9.17 8.03 12.20
C PHE A 321 -10.64 7.67 12.46
N SER A 322 -11.14 6.57 11.88
CA SER A 322 -12.55 6.18 11.93
C SER A 322 -13.08 6.05 13.36
N ASP A 323 -12.26 5.54 14.27
CA ASP A 323 -12.66 5.20 15.64
C ASP A 323 -12.85 6.44 16.50
N VAL A 324 -11.93 7.39 16.41
CA VAL A 324 -11.99 8.67 17.13
C VAL A 324 -13.01 9.63 16.50
N ARG A 325 -13.15 9.61 15.17
CA ARG A 325 -14.07 10.49 14.44
C ARG A 325 -15.54 10.15 14.70
N GLN A 326 -15.89 8.90 15.02
CA GLN A 326 -17.25 8.52 15.42
C GLN A 326 -17.72 9.27 16.67
N ASN A 327 -16.81 9.48 17.63
CA ASN A 327 -17.14 10.11 18.92
C ASN A 327 -16.81 11.61 18.96
N ASN A 328 -15.84 12.06 18.16
CA ASN A 328 -15.43 13.46 18.09
C ASN A 328 -15.24 13.94 16.64
N SER A 329 -16.34 13.95 15.87
CA SER A 329 -16.25 14.24 14.43
C SER A 329 -15.72 15.62 14.10
N SER A 330 -15.94 16.63 14.93
CA SER A 330 -15.51 18.01 14.63
C SER A 330 -14.01 18.21 14.79
N ASP A 331 -13.36 17.51 15.73
CA ASP A 331 -11.91 17.65 15.94
C ASP A 331 -11.10 16.89 14.89
N TYR A 332 -11.61 15.77 14.40
CA TYR A 332 -10.95 14.89 13.43
C TYR A 332 -11.47 15.05 11.98
N SER A 333 -12.35 16.01 11.72
CA SER A 333 -12.67 16.44 10.36
C SER A 333 -11.61 17.42 9.85
N VAL A 334 -11.22 17.25 8.58
CA VAL A 334 -10.27 18.10 7.89
C VAL A 334 -11.01 19.26 7.22
N THR A 335 -10.56 20.48 7.50
CA THR A 335 -11.06 21.73 6.89
C THR A 335 -9.91 22.49 6.24
N ASN A 336 -10.21 23.51 5.42
CA ASN A 336 -9.15 24.30 4.78
C ASN A 336 -8.25 24.95 5.82
N GLU A 337 -8.82 25.37 6.95
CA GLU A 337 -8.13 26.06 8.04
C GLU A 337 -7.24 25.11 8.84
N LYS A 338 -7.68 23.85 9.04
CA LYS A 338 -6.89 22.84 9.76
C LYS A 338 -5.78 22.25 8.91
N LEU A 339 -6.08 21.96 7.64
CA LEU A 339 -5.12 21.32 6.74
C LEU A 339 -3.99 22.28 6.36
N GLY A 340 -4.31 23.57 6.14
CA GLY A 340 -3.35 24.50 5.56
C GLY A 340 -2.92 24.07 4.16
N VAL A 341 -2.15 24.90 3.46
CA VAL A 341 -1.61 24.56 2.14
C VAL A 341 -0.21 23.96 2.27
N TYR A 342 0.31 23.37 1.20
CA TYR A 342 1.72 23.01 1.18
C TYR A 342 2.61 24.25 1.35
N ARG A 343 3.53 24.19 2.31
CA ARG A 343 4.53 25.24 2.57
C ARG A 343 5.89 24.57 2.77
N PRO A 344 6.93 24.97 2.02
CA PRO A 344 8.27 24.41 2.22
C PRO A 344 8.77 24.55 3.67
N SER A 345 8.40 25.63 4.37
CA SER A 345 8.76 25.79 5.78
C SER A 345 8.17 24.73 6.70
N GLU A 346 6.99 24.20 6.41
CA GLU A 346 6.32 23.16 7.20
C GLU A 346 6.89 21.75 6.95
N HIS A 347 7.76 21.59 5.96
CA HIS A 347 8.27 20.31 5.44
C HIS A 347 9.80 20.28 5.31
N ILE A 348 10.50 21.25 5.91
CA ILE A 348 11.98 21.45 5.78
C ILE A 348 12.49 21.46 4.33
N ASP A 349 11.60 21.67 3.36
CA ASP A 349 11.91 21.54 1.94
C ASP A 349 12.71 22.72 1.42
N ASN A 350 13.61 22.43 0.48
CA ASN A 350 14.28 23.46 -0.29
C ASN A 350 13.23 24.14 -1.20
N PRO A 351 12.95 25.44 -1.01
CA PRO A 351 11.87 26.14 -1.69
C PRO A 351 12.21 26.48 -3.15
N LYS A 352 13.42 26.15 -3.62
CA LYS A 352 13.91 26.48 -4.97
C LYS A 352 13.02 25.88 -6.05
N VAL A 353 12.50 26.75 -6.90
CA VAL A 353 11.72 26.34 -8.07
C VAL A 353 12.62 26.24 -9.30
N LEU A 354 12.69 25.04 -9.90
CA LEU A 354 13.51 24.79 -11.09
C LEU A 354 12.84 25.22 -12.40
N THR A 355 11.51 25.20 -12.46
CA THR A 355 10.73 25.68 -13.60
C THR A 355 9.59 26.52 -13.06
N VAL A 356 9.64 27.83 -13.28
CA VAL A 356 8.65 28.78 -12.75
C VAL A 356 7.31 28.55 -13.44
N PRO A 357 6.25 28.13 -12.73
CA PRO A 357 4.92 28.08 -13.30
C PRO A 357 4.45 29.51 -13.63
N THR A 358 3.62 29.66 -14.65
CA THR A 358 3.16 30.98 -15.13
C THR A 358 2.27 31.75 -14.15
N VAL A 359 1.88 31.13 -13.03
CA VAL A 359 0.96 31.69 -12.04
C VAL A 359 1.64 31.70 -10.68
N ASP A 360 1.61 32.86 -10.03
CA ASP A 360 2.12 33.10 -8.67
C ASP A 360 1.31 32.27 -7.64
N PRO A 361 1.93 31.56 -6.67
CA PRO A 361 1.23 30.76 -5.68
C PRO A 361 0.21 31.57 -4.89
N ILE A 362 0.56 32.79 -4.51
CA ILE A 362 -0.28 33.64 -3.64
C ILE A 362 -1.56 34.05 -4.37
N THR A 363 -1.52 34.13 -5.70
CA THR A 363 -2.72 34.38 -6.52
C THR A 363 -3.65 33.16 -6.59
N ARG A 364 -3.13 31.95 -6.33
CA ARG A 364 -3.93 30.73 -6.25
C ARG A 364 -4.59 30.60 -4.88
N ASP A 365 -3.82 30.78 -3.83
CA ASP A 365 -4.28 30.82 -2.44
C ASP A 365 -3.32 31.71 -1.62
N PRO A 366 -3.83 32.70 -0.85
CA PRO A 366 -2.97 33.61 -0.09
C PRO A 366 -2.17 32.91 1.02
N ASP A 367 -2.53 31.68 1.40
CA ASP A 367 -1.78 30.92 2.38
C ASP A 367 -0.46 30.34 1.83
N PHE A 368 -0.23 30.37 0.52
CA PHE A 368 1.01 29.87 -0.06
C PHE A 368 2.21 30.77 0.24
N GLU A 369 3.39 30.14 0.36
CA GLU A 369 4.65 30.86 0.29
C GLU A 369 4.94 31.33 -1.16
N PRO A 370 5.58 32.50 -1.33
CA PRO A 370 6.02 32.95 -2.65
C PRO A 370 7.05 32.00 -3.25
N TRP A 371 7.13 31.97 -4.58
CA TRP A 371 8.19 31.23 -5.27
C TRP A 371 9.57 31.75 -4.88
N VAL A 372 10.49 30.85 -4.55
CA VAL A 372 11.90 31.17 -4.34
C VAL A 372 12.68 30.78 -5.59
N LEU A 373 13.29 31.77 -6.24
CA LEU A 373 13.98 31.61 -7.52
C LEU A 373 15.49 31.51 -7.34
N THR A 374 16.18 31.02 -8.37
CA THR A 374 17.65 30.98 -8.37
C THR A 374 18.22 32.39 -8.18
N GLY A 375 19.15 32.54 -7.23
CA GLY A 375 19.74 33.83 -6.84
C GLY A 375 19.04 34.54 -5.68
N ASP A 376 17.94 33.99 -5.16
CA ASP A 376 17.34 34.49 -3.92
C ASP A 376 18.27 34.25 -2.72
N PRO A 377 18.51 35.27 -1.85
CA PRO A 377 19.34 35.12 -0.66
C PRO A 377 18.92 33.94 0.23
N LEU A 378 17.63 33.58 0.29
CA LEU A 378 17.15 32.43 1.07
C LEU A 378 17.82 31.11 0.67
N LEU A 379 18.28 30.97 -0.57
CA LEU A 379 18.95 29.77 -1.08
C LEU A 379 20.45 29.73 -0.80
N GLU A 380 21.02 30.82 -0.28
CA GLU A 380 22.43 30.90 0.06
C GLU A 380 22.73 30.08 1.33
N VAL A 381 23.99 29.65 1.42
CA VAL A 381 24.54 29.10 2.66
C VAL A 381 24.87 30.27 3.58
N ASP A 382 24.36 30.25 4.81
CA ASP A 382 24.82 31.16 5.83
C ASP A 382 26.23 30.77 6.29
N TYR A 383 27.17 31.70 6.22
CA TYR A 383 28.57 31.44 6.55
C TYR A 383 28.75 30.98 8.01
N ALA A 384 28.00 31.58 8.94
CA ALA A 384 28.17 31.38 10.38
C ALA A 384 27.52 30.07 10.86
N THR A 385 26.34 29.74 10.36
CA THR A 385 25.65 28.49 10.74
C THR A 385 26.02 27.31 9.84
N SER A 386 26.59 27.57 8.65
CA SER A 386 26.84 26.56 7.61
C SER A 386 25.57 25.81 7.18
N MET A 387 24.42 26.48 7.26
CA MET A 387 23.12 25.94 6.87
C MET A 387 22.55 26.81 5.74
N LYS A 388 21.68 26.23 4.90
CA LYS A 388 20.88 27.04 3.98
C LYS A 388 19.96 27.98 4.76
N ARG A 389 19.90 29.26 4.37
CA ARG A 389 19.14 30.29 5.12
C ARG A 389 17.65 29.96 5.26
N TYR A 390 17.05 29.30 4.26
CA TYR A 390 15.64 28.93 4.31
C TYR A 390 15.29 27.97 5.46
N ILE A 391 16.25 27.21 6.01
CA ILE A 391 16.01 26.25 7.10
C ILE A 391 15.52 26.95 8.37
N HIS A 392 15.97 28.18 8.60
CA HIS A 392 15.48 29.01 9.72
C HIS A 392 13.98 29.33 9.61
N ARG A 393 13.37 29.27 8.42
CA ARG A 393 11.91 29.41 8.29
C ARG A 393 11.18 28.20 8.88
N SER A 394 11.68 26.99 8.64
CA SER A 394 11.15 25.77 9.24
C SER A 394 11.33 25.72 10.74
N GLU A 395 12.52 26.13 11.22
CA GLU A 395 12.79 26.29 12.65
C GLU A 395 11.76 27.23 13.31
N GLU A 396 11.51 28.39 12.69
CA GLU A 396 10.56 29.38 13.19
C GLU A 396 9.11 28.86 13.16
N THR A 397 8.68 28.21 12.08
CA THR A 397 7.34 27.62 11.97
C THR A 397 7.12 26.53 13.02
N MET A 398 8.11 25.66 13.23
CA MET A 398 8.08 24.67 14.32
C MET A 398 7.95 25.36 15.68
N ARG A 399 8.75 26.41 15.92
CA ARG A 399 8.72 27.18 17.17
C ARG A 399 7.35 27.79 17.43
N GLU A 400 6.72 28.36 16.40
CA GLU A 400 5.37 28.92 16.45
C GLU A 400 4.31 27.85 16.77
N ASP A 401 4.35 26.70 16.10
CA ASP A 401 3.41 25.60 16.35
C ASP A 401 3.54 25.04 17.78
N LEU A 402 4.76 24.91 18.29
CA LEU A 402 5.00 24.50 19.68
C LEU A 402 4.55 25.54 20.71
N ILE A 403 4.72 26.84 20.44
CA ILE A 403 4.20 27.91 21.31
C ILE A 403 2.67 27.94 21.28
N ALA A 404 2.06 27.70 20.12
CA ALA A 404 0.61 27.57 19.99
C ALA A 404 0.11 26.36 20.80
N ALA A 405 0.78 25.21 20.69
CA ALA A 405 0.47 24.02 21.50
C ALA A 405 0.54 24.29 23.01
N MET A 406 1.60 24.99 23.46
CA MET A 406 1.73 25.42 24.86
C MET A 406 0.55 26.29 25.29
N SER A 407 0.20 27.29 24.47
CA SER A 407 -0.85 28.28 24.78
C SER A 407 -2.25 27.68 24.78
N LEU A 408 -2.51 26.73 23.88
CA LEU A 408 -3.77 25.99 23.77
C LEU A 408 -3.95 24.93 24.87
N GLY A 409 -2.88 24.60 25.60
CA GLY A 409 -2.90 23.60 26.64
C GLY A 409 -3.08 22.18 26.10
N ARG A 410 -3.32 21.24 27.02
CA ARG A 410 -3.54 19.82 26.74
C ARG A 410 -4.97 19.56 26.22
N THR A 411 -5.30 20.22 25.11
CA THR A 411 -6.57 20.13 24.38
C THR A 411 -6.35 19.49 23.01
N GLU A 412 -7.40 19.01 22.35
CA GLU A 412 -7.33 18.49 20.97
C GLU A 412 -6.61 19.46 20.01
N ALA A 413 -6.88 20.77 20.12
CA ALA A 413 -6.19 21.78 19.33
C ALA A 413 -4.71 21.92 19.69
N GLY A 414 -4.36 21.89 20.98
CA GLY A 414 -2.98 21.96 21.43
C GLY A 414 -2.17 20.71 21.06
N LEU A 415 -2.76 19.52 21.15
CA LEU A 415 -2.16 18.25 20.76
C LEU A 415 -1.92 18.17 19.24
N ARG A 416 -2.89 18.62 18.42
CA ARG A 416 -2.68 18.75 16.97
C ARG A 416 -1.53 19.70 16.63
N LYS A 417 -1.42 20.82 17.35
CA LYS A 417 -0.31 21.78 17.17
C LYS A 417 1.03 21.20 17.63
N LEU A 418 1.04 20.38 18.69
CA LEU A 418 2.22 19.63 19.09
C LEU A 418 2.66 18.68 17.96
N GLY A 419 1.74 17.88 17.42
CA GLY A 419 2.02 16.98 16.29
C GLY A 419 2.54 17.71 15.06
N ALA A 420 1.96 18.86 14.72
CA ALA A 420 2.44 19.70 13.62
C ALA A 420 3.88 20.23 13.82
N GLY A 421 4.24 20.63 15.04
CA GLY A 421 5.61 21.05 15.35
C GLY A 421 6.60 19.89 15.39
N LEU A 422 6.18 18.73 15.93
CA LEU A 422 7.02 17.52 15.97
C LEU A 422 7.30 16.98 14.56
N HIS A 423 6.33 17.04 13.66
CA HIS A 423 6.51 16.67 12.25
C HIS A 423 7.71 17.39 11.61
N ILE A 424 7.82 18.72 11.74
CA ILE A 424 8.95 19.50 11.20
C ILE A 424 10.30 19.05 11.80
N LEU A 425 10.31 18.73 13.10
CA LEU A 425 11.51 18.23 13.78
C LEU A 425 11.91 16.83 13.31
N GLU A 426 10.94 15.97 13.04
CA GLU A 426 11.14 14.61 12.56
C GLU A 426 11.66 14.64 11.11
N ASP A 427 11.04 15.44 10.24
CA ASP A 427 11.47 15.63 8.86
C ASP A 427 12.87 16.23 8.77
N PHE A 428 13.28 17.07 9.72
CA PHE A 428 14.65 17.60 9.74
C PHE A 428 15.70 16.47 9.73
N PHE A 429 15.47 15.35 10.41
CA PHE A 429 16.39 14.21 10.36
C PHE A 429 16.21 13.34 9.11
N ALA A 430 15.02 13.33 8.52
CA ALA A 430 14.69 12.47 7.38
C ALA A 430 15.04 13.10 6.02
N HIS A 431 14.84 14.41 5.86
CA HIS A 431 14.85 15.14 4.58
C HIS A 431 16.00 16.16 4.47
N SER A 432 16.90 16.17 5.45
CA SER A 432 18.19 16.86 5.35
C SER A 432 19.35 15.88 5.24
N ASN A 433 20.55 16.40 4.97
CA ASN A 433 21.80 15.64 5.06
C ASN A 433 22.40 15.58 6.50
N PHE A 434 21.62 15.91 7.54
CA PHE A 434 22.12 15.99 8.92
C PHE A 434 22.77 14.69 9.39
N VAL A 435 22.14 13.52 9.15
CA VAL A 435 22.67 12.24 9.62
C VAL A 435 23.93 11.81 8.85
N GLU A 436 24.03 12.17 7.57
CA GLU A 436 25.24 12.00 6.77
C GLU A 436 26.38 12.84 7.33
N LEU A 437 26.11 14.11 7.66
CA LEU A 437 27.09 15.00 8.27
C LEU A 437 27.53 14.52 9.66
N CYS A 438 26.63 13.97 10.48
CA CYS A 438 27.00 13.32 11.75
C CYS A 438 27.95 12.13 11.55
N LEU A 439 27.72 11.30 10.54
CA LEU A 439 28.60 10.17 10.21
C LEU A 439 29.97 10.65 9.72
N ILE A 440 30.01 11.68 8.86
CA ILE A 440 31.23 12.29 8.33
C ILE A 440 32.07 12.90 9.46
N LYS A 441 31.43 13.64 10.39
CA LYS A 441 32.05 14.17 11.62
C LYS A 441 32.77 13.08 12.42
N HIS A 442 32.23 11.86 12.43
CA HIS A 442 32.82 10.71 13.10
C HIS A 442 33.79 9.87 12.24
N GLY A 443 34.16 10.36 11.05
CA GLY A 443 35.18 9.77 10.19
C GLY A 443 34.66 8.64 9.29
N TYR A 444 33.35 8.48 9.16
CA TYR A 444 32.76 7.52 8.22
C TYR A 444 32.63 8.13 6.82
N ASP A 445 32.93 7.32 5.81
CA ASP A 445 32.80 7.69 4.41
C ASP A 445 31.38 7.41 3.94
N VAL A 446 30.55 8.46 3.83
CA VAL A 446 29.20 8.43 3.28
C VAL A 446 29.00 9.63 2.35
N LEU A 447 28.02 9.54 1.45
CA LEU A 447 27.73 10.63 0.53
C LEU A 447 27.17 11.85 1.27
N PRO A 448 27.74 13.06 1.12
CA PRO A 448 27.33 14.24 1.88
C PRO A 448 26.06 14.93 1.36
N TRP A 449 25.57 14.54 0.18
CA TRP A 449 24.47 15.21 -0.56
C TRP A 449 24.61 16.72 -0.78
N THR A 450 25.85 17.20 -0.66
CA THR A 450 26.23 18.59 -0.88
C THR A 450 27.68 18.65 -1.29
N ALA A 451 28.05 19.69 -2.03
CA ALA A 451 29.44 20.00 -2.34
C ALA A 451 30.04 20.96 -1.30
N PRO A 452 31.37 21.01 -1.18
CA PRO A 452 32.04 21.99 -0.32
C PRO A 452 31.62 23.43 -0.66
N ALA A 453 31.34 24.22 0.37
CA ALA A 453 30.96 25.63 0.25
C ALA A 453 31.87 26.54 1.10
N ASN A 454 31.80 27.84 0.82
CA ASN A 454 32.51 28.85 1.61
C ASN A 454 31.72 29.20 2.88
N CYS A 455 31.88 28.39 3.93
CA CYS A 455 31.27 28.54 5.26
C CYS A 455 32.19 27.96 6.34
N ILE A 456 31.86 28.18 7.62
CA ILE A 456 32.67 27.67 8.75
C ILE A 456 32.86 26.16 8.66
N ASN A 457 31.76 25.43 8.48
CA ASN A 457 31.76 24.00 8.29
C ASN A 457 31.69 23.71 6.79
N ARG A 458 32.83 23.33 6.22
CA ARG A 458 33.08 23.13 4.78
C ARG A 458 31.92 22.49 3.99
N LEU A 459 31.19 21.55 4.57
CA LEU A 459 30.02 20.89 3.97
C LEU A 459 28.76 21.46 4.59
N PRO A 460 27.90 22.17 3.86
CA PRO A 460 26.73 22.81 4.45
C PRO A 460 25.58 21.82 4.72
N LEU A 461 24.75 22.13 5.70
CA LEU A 461 23.48 21.44 5.90
C LEU A 461 22.46 21.90 4.85
N VAL A 462 21.95 20.95 4.09
CA VAL A 462 21.00 21.17 2.98
C VAL A 462 19.82 20.20 3.08
N THR A 463 18.73 20.56 2.39
CA THR A 463 17.52 19.76 2.32
C THR A 463 17.08 19.59 0.87
N GLY A 464 16.17 18.64 0.64
CA GLY A 464 15.76 18.27 -0.71
C GLY A 464 14.74 19.23 -1.33
N THR A 465 14.78 19.38 -2.65
CA THR A 465 13.74 20.12 -3.41
C THR A 465 12.49 19.27 -3.66
N PHE A 466 11.31 19.79 -3.33
CA PHE A 466 10.02 19.12 -3.59
C PHE A 466 9.50 19.42 -5.01
N GLY A 467 9.49 18.40 -5.87
CA GLY A 467 9.20 18.54 -7.30
C GLY A 467 7.71 18.47 -7.65
N ALA A 468 7.37 18.95 -8.85
CA ALA A 468 6.03 18.76 -9.42
C ALA A 468 5.65 17.27 -9.55
N ALA A 469 6.62 16.44 -9.93
CA ALA A 469 6.46 15.00 -10.06
C ALA A 469 6.03 14.34 -8.73
N ASP A 470 6.64 14.74 -7.62
CA ASP A 470 6.36 14.21 -6.29
C ASP A 470 4.91 14.54 -5.88
N ALA A 471 4.50 15.81 -6.08
CA ALA A 471 3.14 16.30 -5.86
C ALA A 471 2.08 15.53 -6.70
N PHE A 472 2.29 15.40 -8.01
CA PHE A 472 1.35 14.69 -8.89
C PHE A 472 1.28 13.19 -8.58
N ALA A 473 2.41 12.55 -8.26
CA ALA A 473 2.44 11.14 -7.88
C ALA A 473 1.67 10.88 -6.57
N SER A 474 1.83 11.76 -5.57
CA SER A 474 1.12 11.68 -4.29
C SER A 474 -0.40 11.78 -4.47
N ILE A 475 -0.89 12.78 -5.23
CA ILE A 475 -2.32 12.89 -5.56
C ILE A 475 -2.81 11.66 -6.31
N ALA A 476 -2.11 11.26 -7.36
CA ALA A 476 -2.64 10.23 -8.23
C ALA A 476 -2.66 8.86 -7.56
N GLY A 477 -1.66 8.54 -6.73
CA GLY A 477 -1.68 7.35 -5.86
C GLY A 477 -2.86 7.37 -4.88
N THR A 478 -3.10 8.52 -4.24
CA THR A 478 -4.22 8.74 -3.31
C THR A 478 -5.57 8.54 -3.99
N ILE A 479 -5.82 9.22 -5.11
CA ILE A 479 -7.08 9.13 -5.84
C ILE A 479 -7.27 7.70 -6.38
N ALA A 480 -6.22 7.08 -6.90
CA ALA A 480 -6.26 5.70 -7.38
C ALA A 480 -6.61 4.71 -6.27
N GLY A 481 -5.99 4.83 -5.09
CA GLY A 481 -6.26 3.98 -3.94
C GLY A 481 -7.70 4.10 -3.43
N LEU A 482 -8.30 5.29 -3.49
CA LEU A 482 -9.68 5.53 -3.09
C LEU A 482 -10.72 5.17 -4.16
N LEU A 483 -10.36 5.32 -5.44
CA LEU A 483 -11.20 4.90 -6.57
C LEU A 483 -11.08 3.42 -6.88
N LYS A 484 -10.08 2.72 -6.32
CA LYS A 484 -9.99 1.28 -6.41
C LYS A 484 -11.32 0.73 -5.92
N PRO A 485 -12.07 0.00 -6.77
CA PRO A 485 -13.31 -0.59 -6.32
C PRO A 485 -12.93 -1.55 -5.20
N ASN A 486 -13.26 -1.16 -3.97
CA ASN A 486 -13.44 -2.13 -2.92
C ASN A 486 -14.64 -2.96 -3.38
N PHE A 487 -14.38 -4.03 -4.13
CA PHE A 487 -15.31 -5.15 -4.21
C PHE A 487 -15.32 -5.85 -2.85
N ASP A 488 -15.60 -5.08 -1.78
CA ASP A 488 -16.10 -5.64 -0.55
C ASP A 488 -17.50 -6.12 -0.88
N TRP A 489 -17.57 -7.40 -1.28
CA TRP A 489 -18.82 -8.17 -1.34
C TRP A 489 -19.44 -8.35 0.06
N GLN A 490 -18.81 -7.80 1.10
CA GLN A 490 -19.53 -7.44 2.30
C GLN A 490 -20.49 -6.31 1.95
N PHE A 491 -21.73 -6.71 1.63
CA PHE A 491 -22.90 -5.90 1.93
C PHE A 491 -22.73 -5.35 3.35
N THR A 492 -22.20 -4.13 3.45
CA THR A 492 -22.28 -3.35 4.67
C THR A 492 -23.75 -2.91 4.67
N PRO A 493 -24.53 -3.20 5.73
CA PRO A 493 -25.94 -2.85 5.77
C PRO A 493 -26.11 -1.44 5.22
N THR A 494 -26.83 -1.31 4.11
CA THR A 494 -27.18 -0.01 3.55
C THR A 494 -28.07 0.65 4.59
N THR A 495 -27.45 1.36 5.53
CA THR A 495 -28.15 2.32 6.38
C THR A 495 -28.43 3.52 5.46
N PRO A 496 -29.66 4.03 5.39
CA PRO A 496 -29.96 5.23 4.63
C PRO A 496 -28.95 6.34 4.95
N GLY A 497 -28.31 6.89 3.93
CA GLY A 497 -27.33 7.97 4.07
C GLY A 497 -25.87 7.51 4.20
N TYR A 498 -25.59 6.21 4.42
CA TYR A 498 -24.22 5.71 4.41
C TYR A 498 -23.58 5.87 3.02
N ARG A 499 -22.30 6.20 2.96
CA ARG A 499 -21.51 6.32 1.72
C ARG A 499 -20.15 5.66 1.91
N SER A 500 -19.73 4.85 0.94
CA SER A 500 -18.36 4.31 0.91
C SER A 500 -17.36 5.41 0.52
N ASP A 501 -16.08 5.18 0.78
CA ASP A 501 -15.03 6.15 0.44
C ASP A 501 -14.93 6.36 -1.07
N SER A 502 -15.09 5.30 -1.88
CA SER A 502 -15.14 5.39 -3.33
C SER A 502 -16.34 6.21 -3.83
N GLU A 503 -17.49 6.12 -3.17
CA GLU A 503 -18.68 6.93 -3.51
C GLU A 503 -18.51 8.40 -3.15
N LYS A 504 -17.95 8.69 -1.97
CA LYS A 504 -17.60 10.06 -1.58
C LYS A 504 -16.60 10.65 -2.57
N MET A 505 -15.56 9.90 -2.91
CA MET A 505 -14.54 10.30 -3.88
C MET A 505 -15.14 10.57 -5.26
N MET A 506 -16.00 9.66 -5.75
CA MET A 506 -16.68 9.84 -7.02
C MET A 506 -17.52 11.12 -7.06
N LEU A 507 -18.29 11.41 -6.01
CA LEU A 507 -19.06 12.65 -5.92
C LEU A 507 -18.17 13.90 -5.93
N ILE A 508 -17.05 13.87 -5.19
CA ILE A 508 -16.08 14.97 -5.13
C ILE A 508 -15.47 15.22 -6.52
N LEU A 509 -14.99 14.18 -7.18
CA LEU A 509 -14.31 14.28 -8.48
C LEU A 509 -15.27 14.63 -9.62
N LEU A 510 -16.49 14.09 -9.65
CA LEU A 510 -17.49 14.44 -10.66
C LEU A 510 -17.86 15.92 -10.56
N LYS A 511 -18.08 16.43 -9.34
CA LYS A 511 -18.33 17.85 -9.08
C LYS A 511 -17.15 18.73 -9.51
N GLU A 512 -15.92 18.28 -9.27
CA GLU A 512 -14.72 19.01 -9.65
C GLU A 512 -14.48 19.01 -11.16
N SER A 513 -14.79 17.90 -11.84
CA SER A 513 -14.69 17.78 -13.29
C SER A 513 -15.71 18.63 -14.05
N GLY A 514 -16.76 19.12 -13.38
CA GLY A 514 -17.86 19.84 -14.02
C GLY A 514 -18.79 18.94 -14.84
N ARG A 515 -18.66 17.62 -14.75
CA ARG A 515 -19.56 16.64 -15.37
C ARG A 515 -20.84 16.50 -14.54
N TRP A 516 -21.64 17.57 -14.54
CA TRP A 516 -22.86 17.67 -13.73
C TRP A 516 -23.90 16.62 -14.11
N ASP A 517 -23.99 16.25 -15.38
CA ASP A 517 -24.81 15.15 -15.87
C ASP A 517 -24.49 13.82 -15.17
N MET A 518 -23.20 13.48 -15.05
CA MET A 518 -22.75 12.28 -14.37
C MET A 518 -22.88 12.39 -12.85
N TYR A 519 -22.61 13.57 -12.28
CA TYR A 519 -22.79 13.84 -10.86
C TYR A 519 -24.26 13.67 -10.43
N GLU A 520 -25.19 14.23 -11.21
CA GLU A 520 -26.63 14.14 -10.95
C GLU A 520 -27.13 12.70 -11.10
N ALA A 521 -26.69 11.99 -12.14
CA ALA A 521 -27.01 10.58 -12.32
C ALA A 521 -26.51 9.73 -11.14
N PHE A 522 -25.26 9.92 -10.73
CA PHE A 522 -24.67 9.17 -9.61
C PHE A 522 -25.30 9.54 -8.26
N SER A 523 -25.59 10.83 -8.03
CA SER A 523 -26.29 11.29 -6.83
C SER A 523 -27.72 10.76 -6.75
N THR A 524 -28.41 10.70 -7.88
CA THR A 524 -29.75 10.12 -7.99
C THR A 524 -29.69 8.65 -7.62
N TYR A 525 -28.78 7.87 -8.21
CA TYR A 525 -28.53 6.47 -7.85
C TYR A 525 -28.35 6.28 -6.32
N LEU A 526 -27.53 7.11 -5.67
CA LEU A 526 -27.28 7.01 -4.22
C LEU A 526 -28.51 7.35 -3.37
N LYS A 527 -29.31 8.37 -3.73
CA LYS A 527 -30.54 8.72 -3.01
C LYS A 527 -31.56 7.59 -3.03
N LEU A 528 -31.69 6.93 -4.16
CA LEU A 528 -32.63 5.82 -4.34
C LEU A 528 -32.21 4.60 -3.55
N ARG A 529 -30.90 4.35 -3.46
CA ARG A 529 -30.35 3.35 -2.54
C ARG A 529 -30.73 3.66 -1.08
N ASP A 530 -30.71 4.92 -0.66
CA ASP A 530 -31.06 5.31 0.71
C ASP A 530 -32.55 5.17 1.01
N GLU A 531 -33.42 5.65 0.13
CA GLU A 531 -34.88 5.51 0.27
C GLU A 531 -35.27 4.03 0.37
N TRP A 532 -34.59 3.18 -0.39
CA TRP A 532 -34.78 1.75 -0.32
C TRP A 532 -34.30 1.11 0.97
N ALA A 533 -33.09 1.46 1.42
CA ALA A 533 -32.55 1.05 2.69
C ALA A 533 -33.50 1.35 3.88
N ALA A 534 -34.41 2.32 3.72
CA ALA A 534 -35.42 2.70 4.69
C ALA A 534 -36.77 1.95 4.55
N THR A 535 -36.97 1.09 3.55
CA THR A 535 -38.29 0.50 3.20
C THR A 535 -38.45 -0.96 3.69
N PRO A 536 -39.63 -1.38 4.21
CA PRO A 536 -39.92 -2.78 4.53
C PRO A 536 -39.97 -3.71 3.30
N VAL A 537 -39.84 -5.02 3.55
CA VAL A 537 -39.54 -6.15 2.62
C VAL A 537 -40.49 -6.32 1.39
N SER A 538 -41.48 -5.48 1.14
CA SER A 538 -42.35 -5.57 -0.04
C SER A 538 -41.92 -4.71 -1.25
N GLY A 539 -40.94 -3.80 -1.11
CA GLY A 539 -40.46 -2.91 -2.18
C GLY A 539 -39.43 -3.50 -3.16
N TRP A 540 -39.07 -4.78 -3.01
CA TRP A 540 -37.95 -5.39 -3.72
C TRP A 540 -38.16 -5.60 -5.22
N VAL A 541 -39.40 -5.75 -5.70
CA VAL A 541 -39.68 -6.07 -7.11
C VAL A 541 -39.80 -4.81 -7.99
N GLU A 542 -40.36 -3.72 -7.46
CA GLU A 542 -40.59 -2.47 -8.20
C GLU A 542 -39.33 -1.62 -8.33
N LEU A 543 -38.52 -1.56 -7.26
CA LEU A 543 -37.24 -0.85 -7.28
C LEU A 543 -36.19 -1.60 -8.11
N TYR A 544 -36.16 -2.92 -8.02
CA TYR A 544 -35.24 -3.71 -8.82
C TYR A 544 -35.43 -3.42 -10.31
N ARG A 545 -36.68 -3.44 -10.81
CA ARG A 545 -37.01 -3.12 -12.21
C ARG A 545 -36.59 -1.71 -12.64
N TRP A 546 -36.54 -0.77 -11.70
CA TRP A 546 -36.26 0.63 -11.98
C TRP A 546 -34.78 1.03 -11.79
N ILE A 547 -34.06 0.46 -10.80
CA ILE A 547 -32.60 0.60 -10.65
C ILE A 547 -31.89 0.09 -11.90
N THR A 548 -32.37 -0.99 -12.49
CA THR A 548 -31.84 -1.50 -13.75
C THR A 548 -32.24 -0.70 -15.00
N SER A 549 -33.12 0.28 -14.85
CA SER A 549 -33.48 1.23 -15.92
C SER A 549 -32.58 2.48 -15.94
N ILE A 550 -31.84 2.77 -14.86
CA ILE A 550 -30.70 3.70 -14.92
C ILE A 550 -29.59 2.98 -15.71
N PRO A 551 -29.14 3.50 -16.86
CA PRO A 551 -28.14 2.79 -17.63
C PRO A 551 -26.88 2.68 -16.78
N ALA A 552 -26.48 1.48 -16.35
CA ALA A 552 -25.18 1.32 -15.68
C ALA A 552 -24.02 1.73 -16.58
N ARG A 553 -24.27 1.89 -17.90
CA ARG A 553 -23.40 2.64 -18.80
C ARG A 553 -23.08 4.04 -18.25
N LEU A 554 -24.02 4.77 -17.66
CA LEU A 554 -23.78 6.10 -17.07
C LEU A 554 -22.89 6.03 -15.82
N VAL A 555 -23.15 5.08 -14.90
CA VAL A 555 -22.29 4.88 -13.71
C VAL A 555 -20.90 4.40 -14.14
N GLY A 556 -20.82 3.40 -15.01
CA GLY A 556 -19.57 2.93 -15.60
C GLY A 556 -18.84 4.03 -16.39
N ASN A 557 -19.55 4.92 -17.08
CA ASN A 557 -18.96 6.07 -17.77
C ASN A 557 -18.39 7.10 -16.80
N ALA A 558 -19.02 7.32 -15.64
CA ALA A 558 -18.50 8.18 -14.59
C ALA A 558 -17.17 7.61 -14.04
N PHE A 559 -17.15 6.32 -13.70
CA PHE A 559 -15.91 5.63 -13.29
C PHE A 559 -14.83 5.71 -14.38
N ASN A 560 -15.16 5.37 -15.63
CA ASN A 560 -14.24 5.47 -16.76
C ASN A 560 -13.69 6.89 -16.96
N ALA A 561 -14.52 7.92 -16.80
CA ALA A 561 -14.11 9.31 -16.95
C ALA A 561 -13.14 9.74 -15.85
N MET A 562 -13.43 9.43 -14.58
CA MET A 562 -12.56 9.78 -13.45
C MET A 562 -11.25 9.01 -13.52
N PHE A 563 -11.33 7.73 -13.87
CA PHE A 563 -10.17 6.87 -14.00
C PHE A 563 -9.21 7.34 -15.10
N ARG A 564 -9.71 7.71 -16.29
CA ARG A 564 -8.88 8.31 -17.35
C ARG A 564 -8.16 9.58 -16.88
N ALA A 565 -8.82 10.36 -16.05
CA ALA A 565 -8.25 11.61 -15.54
C ALA A 565 -7.08 11.35 -14.56
N VAL A 566 -7.16 10.32 -13.72
CA VAL A 566 -6.04 9.89 -12.87
C VAL A 566 -4.85 9.43 -13.72
N VAL A 567 -5.10 8.70 -14.82
CA VAL A 567 -4.04 8.30 -15.76
C VAL A 567 -3.36 9.51 -16.39
N THR A 568 -4.13 10.52 -16.79
CA THR A 568 -3.57 11.77 -17.35
C THR A 568 -2.68 12.50 -16.35
N LEU A 569 -3.09 12.63 -15.08
CA LEU A 569 -2.26 13.24 -14.03
C LEU A 569 -0.87 12.61 -13.90
N ILE A 570 -0.80 11.29 -14.05
CA ILE A 570 0.46 10.54 -13.95
C ILE A 570 1.27 10.64 -15.23
N GLY A 571 0.61 10.61 -16.40
CA GLY A 571 1.30 10.84 -17.67
C GLY A 571 2.07 12.16 -17.66
N ASP A 572 1.43 13.22 -17.15
CA ASP A 572 2.03 14.54 -17.05
C ASP A 572 3.16 14.60 -16.00
N SER A 573 3.08 13.81 -14.91
CA SER A 573 4.12 13.77 -13.88
C SER A 573 5.42 13.11 -14.36
N VAL A 574 5.33 12.04 -15.15
CA VAL A 574 6.49 11.29 -15.67
C VAL A 574 7.35 12.13 -16.61
N GLY A 575 6.74 13.03 -17.39
CA GLY A 575 7.47 13.94 -18.28
C GLY A 575 8.40 14.90 -17.54
N SER A 576 8.09 15.24 -16.29
CA SER A 576 8.88 16.19 -15.48
C SER A 576 10.10 15.56 -14.78
N ILE A 577 10.10 14.24 -14.56
CA ILE A 577 11.19 13.51 -13.88
C ILE A 577 12.45 13.39 -14.76
N GLN A 578 12.27 13.26 -16.09
CA GLN A 578 13.39 13.09 -17.02
C GLN A 578 14.33 14.31 -17.12
N THR A 579 13.89 15.47 -16.64
CA THR A 579 14.63 16.73 -16.79
C THR A 579 15.65 16.98 -15.65
N LEU A 580 15.62 16.21 -14.55
CA LEU A 580 16.44 16.48 -13.35
C LEU A 580 17.67 15.57 -13.15
N LEU A 581 17.81 14.48 -13.90
CA LEU A 581 18.85 13.46 -13.68
C LEU A 581 20.25 13.81 -14.24
N GLY A 582 20.50 15.08 -14.59
CA GLY A 582 21.72 15.48 -15.30
C GLY A 582 22.92 15.89 -14.43
N ALA A 583 22.74 16.15 -13.13
CA ALA A 583 23.77 16.80 -12.31
C ALA A 583 23.92 16.18 -10.92
N ASP A 584 25.13 16.26 -10.35
CA ASP A 584 25.53 15.55 -9.12
C ASP A 584 25.72 16.52 -7.92
N PRO A 585 24.79 16.55 -6.93
CA PRO A 585 24.86 17.45 -5.79
C PRO A 585 26.05 17.18 -4.86
N HIS A 586 26.73 16.03 -4.98
CA HIS A 586 27.92 15.73 -4.17
C HIS A 586 29.17 16.49 -4.63
N THR A 587 29.16 17.00 -5.86
CA THR A 587 30.36 17.61 -6.49
C THR A 587 30.12 19.00 -7.03
N ASP A 588 28.86 19.39 -7.28
CA ASP A 588 28.48 20.70 -7.80
C ASP A 588 27.65 21.48 -6.77
N SER A 589 28.21 22.59 -6.26
CA SER A 589 27.56 23.44 -5.26
C SER A 589 26.36 24.24 -5.78
N THR A 590 26.11 24.22 -7.10
CA THR A 590 24.94 24.88 -7.72
C THR A 590 23.71 23.98 -7.77
N ILE A 591 23.92 22.69 -7.50
CA ILE A 591 22.90 21.64 -7.57
C ILE A 591 22.53 21.24 -6.14
N ASP A 592 21.24 21.40 -5.83
CA ASP A 592 20.68 20.92 -4.57
C ASP A 592 20.07 19.52 -4.81
N PRO A 593 20.12 18.61 -3.83
CA PRO A 593 19.46 17.31 -3.94
C PRO A 593 17.93 17.46 -4.07
N THR A 594 17.28 16.46 -4.63
CA THR A 594 15.81 16.36 -4.60
C THR A 594 15.34 15.80 -3.27
N HIS A 595 14.09 16.09 -2.88
CA HIS A 595 13.44 15.53 -1.70
C HIS A 595 13.58 14.00 -1.70
N SER A 596 13.15 13.35 -2.78
CA SER A 596 13.22 11.89 -2.95
C SER A 596 14.65 11.29 -2.96
N GLN A 597 15.71 12.09 -3.15
CA GLN A 597 17.11 11.62 -3.05
C GLN A 597 17.63 11.64 -1.62
N LEU A 598 17.23 12.64 -0.83
CA LEU A 598 17.60 12.77 0.57
C LEU A 598 16.67 12.00 1.52
N ALA A 599 15.43 11.77 1.11
CA ALA A 599 14.39 11.19 1.94
C ALA A 599 14.80 9.82 2.50
N LYS A 600 14.80 9.73 3.83
CA LYS A 600 15.12 8.54 4.61
C LYS A 600 13.86 7.81 5.08
N ASP A 601 12.84 7.89 4.25
CA ASP A 601 11.45 7.55 4.55
C ASP A 601 11.14 6.07 4.46
N HIS A 602 11.80 5.39 3.53
CA HIS A 602 11.58 3.99 3.28
C HIS A 602 12.69 3.16 3.95
N ALA A 603 12.34 2.00 4.53
CA ALA A 603 13.30 1.13 5.20
C ALA A 603 14.42 0.60 4.28
N ASP A 604 14.19 0.60 2.96
CA ASP A 604 15.22 0.31 1.96
C ASP A 604 16.37 1.34 2.00
N HIS A 605 16.14 2.56 2.48
CA HIS A 605 17.18 3.59 2.61
C HIS A 605 18.16 3.19 3.73
N PRO A 606 19.48 3.14 3.46
CA PRO A 606 20.45 2.59 4.41
C PRO A 606 20.55 3.38 5.73
N LEU A 607 20.18 4.66 5.72
CA LEU A 607 20.22 5.52 6.90
C LEU A 607 18.84 5.73 7.58
N HIS A 608 17.80 5.00 7.13
CA HIS A 608 16.43 5.13 7.66
C HIS A 608 16.37 4.99 9.19
N GLY A 609 16.88 3.88 9.73
CA GLY A 609 16.85 3.63 11.18
C GLY A 609 17.71 4.59 12.00
N LEU A 610 18.76 5.19 11.42
CA LEU A 610 19.54 6.23 12.10
C LEU A 610 18.73 7.52 12.23
N ALA A 611 18.14 7.98 11.14
CA ALA A 611 17.30 9.18 11.12
C ALA A 611 16.10 9.04 12.06
N ALA A 612 15.37 7.93 11.98
CA ALA A 612 14.23 7.67 12.85
C ALA A 612 14.60 7.61 14.34
N GLY A 613 15.77 7.03 14.67
CA GLY A 613 16.26 6.99 16.04
C GLY A 613 16.58 8.38 16.59
N LEU A 614 17.24 9.23 15.81
CA LEU A 614 17.54 10.61 16.21
C LEU A 614 16.27 11.46 16.32
N ALA A 615 15.34 11.31 15.37
CA ALA A 615 14.02 11.94 15.41
C ALA A 615 13.26 11.54 16.68
N SER A 616 13.27 10.25 17.03
CA SER A 616 12.60 9.76 18.26
C SER A 616 13.22 10.33 19.54
N ILE A 617 14.56 10.44 19.61
CA ILE A 617 15.23 11.08 20.74
C ILE A 617 14.82 12.55 20.86
N ALA A 618 14.85 13.29 19.76
CA ALA A 618 14.53 14.72 19.73
C ALA A 618 13.05 14.98 20.07
N ALA A 619 12.13 14.29 19.38
CA ALA A 619 10.69 14.37 19.60
C ALA A 619 10.32 14.00 21.04
N SER A 620 10.93 12.96 21.61
CA SER A 620 10.70 12.55 23.00
C SER A 620 11.11 13.64 24.00
N GLN A 621 12.24 14.32 23.76
CA GLN A 621 12.69 15.42 24.64
C GLN A 621 11.73 16.61 24.58
N VAL A 622 11.29 16.99 23.38
CA VAL A 622 10.33 18.08 23.18
C VAL A 622 8.96 17.73 23.79
N ALA A 623 8.45 16.53 23.54
CA ALA A 623 7.20 16.04 24.08
C ALA A 623 7.22 15.96 25.61
N THR A 624 8.30 15.46 26.21
CA THR A 624 8.50 15.45 27.67
C THR A 624 8.46 16.87 28.24
N SER A 625 9.13 17.80 27.57
CA SER A 625 9.12 19.20 27.98
C SER A 625 7.74 19.82 27.84
N MET A 626 6.96 19.45 26.83
CA MET A 626 5.59 19.94 26.63
C MET A 626 4.66 19.45 27.75
N VAL A 627 4.71 18.16 28.10
CA VAL A 627 3.94 17.58 29.21
C VAL A 627 4.25 18.32 30.51
N ARG A 628 5.53 18.47 30.86
CA ARG A 628 5.96 19.24 32.04
C ARG A 628 5.51 20.69 31.98
N ARG A 629 5.50 21.31 30.80
CA ARG A 629 5.04 22.70 30.65
C ARG A 629 3.55 22.86 30.92
N TRP A 630 2.73 21.87 30.56
CA TRP A 630 1.31 21.85 30.87
C TRP A 630 1.01 21.48 32.33
N GLU A 631 1.84 20.64 32.97
CA GLU A 631 1.65 20.18 34.36
C GLU A 631 2.27 21.13 35.40
N ASP A 632 3.55 21.48 35.23
CA ASP A 632 4.36 22.25 36.19
C ASP A 632 4.36 23.77 35.89
N GLY A 633 3.78 24.19 34.76
CA GLY A 633 3.66 25.60 34.40
C GLY A 633 4.99 26.25 33.96
N PRO A 634 5.18 27.57 34.17
CA PRO A 634 6.27 28.37 33.57
C PRO A 634 7.69 28.00 33.97
N HIS A 635 7.86 27.24 35.04
CA HIS A 635 9.16 26.85 35.55
C HIS A 635 9.74 25.62 34.85
N ALA A 636 8.92 24.87 34.09
CA ALA A 636 9.39 23.78 33.26
C ALA A 636 10.23 24.31 32.08
N PRO A 637 11.17 23.49 31.55
CA PRO A 637 11.89 23.82 30.33
C PRO A 637 10.94 24.20 29.18
N HIS A 638 11.38 25.13 28.34
CA HIS A 638 10.56 25.61 27.23
C HIS A 638 10.68 24.66 26.04
N PRO A 639 9.61 23.93 25.63
CA PRO A 639 9.70 22.89 24.60
C PRO A 639 10.17 23.45 23.25
N ALA A 640 9.73 24.66 22.87
CA ALA A 640 10.21 25.30 21.64
C ALA A 640 11.73 25.60 21.66
N VAL A 641 12.32 25.94 22.82
CA VAL A 641 13.77 26.19 22.94
C VAL A 641 14.55 24.89 22.82
N ILE A 642 14.01 23.79 23.36
CA ILE A 642 14.60 22.46 23.18
C ILE A 642 14.52 22.05 21.71
N ALA A 643 13.36 22.25 21.06
CA ALA A 643 13.17 21.89 19.66
C ALA A 643 14.13 22.66 18.74
N THR A 644 14.21 23.99 18.87
CA THR A 644 15.11 24.81 18.03
C THR A 644 16.58 24.50 18.30
N SER A 645 16.93 23.97 19.49
CA SER A 645 18.31 23.56 19.76
C SER A 645 18.80 22.47 18.80
N PHE A 646 17.92 21.67 18.18
CA PHE A 646 18.27 20.66 17.18
C PHE A 646 18.55 21.23 15.77
N PHE A 647 18.14 22.46 15.47
CA PHE A 647 18.33 23.12 14.17
C PHE A 647 19.72 23.78 14.09
N ILE A 648 20.76 22.94 14.13
CA ILE A 648 22.16 23.34 14.16
C ILE A 648 22.99 22.38 13.31
N HIS A 649 24.09 22.86 12.73
CA HIS A 649 25.03 22.02 12.01
C HIS A 649 25.68 20.98 12.95
N PRO A 650 25.82 19.69 12.56
CA PRO A 650 26.37 18.64 13.43
C PRO A 650 27.75 18.91 14.03
N GLU A 651 28.61 19.67 13.34
CA GLU A 651 29.93 20.08 13.84
C GLU A 651 29.85 21.07 15.01
N ASP A 652 28.76 21.83 15.14
CA ASP A 652 28.63 22.92 16.11
C ASP A 652 27.87 22.50 17.39
N GLY A 653 27.35 21.25 17.47
CA GLY A 653 26.50 20.84 18.59
C GLY A 653 26.26 19.34 18.82
N HIS A 654 25.35 19.07 19.77
CA HIS A 654 24.74 17.79 20.18
C HIS A 654 25.67 16.61 20.53
N SER A 655 26.49 16.78 21.57
CA SER A 655 27.22 15.65 22.18
C SER A 655 26.31 14.48 22.61
N SER A 656 25.03 14.75 22.91
CA SER A 656 24.03 13.74 23.26
C SER A 656 23.60 12.86 22.08
N LEU A 657 23.59 13.39 20.86
CA LEU A 657 23.27 12.62 19.65
C LEU A 657 24.51 11.87 19.13
N ASP A 658 25.70 12.44 19.30
CA ASP A 658 26.97 11.84 18.87
C ASP A 658 27.17 10.41 19.42
N GLU A 659 26.81 10.16 20.67
CA GLU A 659 26.93 8.82 21.27
C GLU A 659 26.02 7.80 20.55
N TYR A 660 24.78 8.20 20.27
CA TYR A 660 23.84 7.36 19.52
C TYR A 660 24.36 7.06 18.12
N VAL A 661 24.85 8.08 17.40
CA VAL A 661 25.41 7.92 16.04
C VAL A 661 26.61 6.97 16.06
N LYS A 662 27.54 7.12 17.01
CA LYS A 662 28.71 6.23 17.13
C LYS A 662 28.30 4.78 17.38
N ASN A 663 27.37 4.56 18.30
CA ASN A 663 26.87 3.22 18.64
C ASN A 663 26.15 2.58 17.43
N TRP A 664 25.28 3.34 16.76
CA TRP A 664 24.60 2.88 15.55
C TRP A 664 25.60 2.55 14.43
N ALA A 665 26.58 3.41 14.20
CA ALA A 665 27.57 3.24 13.14
C ALA A 665 28.45 2.00 13.37
N ALA A 666 28.86 1.77 14.62
CA ALA A 666 29.61 0.56 15.00
C ALA A 666 28.81 -0.72 14.77
N ALA A 667 27.50 -0.70 15.00
CA ALA A 667 26.62 -1.84 14.77
C ALA A 667 26.26 -2.06 13.29
N ASN A 668 26.36 -1.01 12.44
CA ASN A 668 25.84 -1.03 11.07
C ASN A 668 26.88 -0.72 9.97
N PRO A 669 28.08 -1.33 9.97
CA PRO A 669 29.13 -1.02 8.98
C PRO A 669 28.72 -1.35 7.53
N HIS A 670 27.77 -2.27 7.35
CA HIS A 670 27.24 -2.62 6.03
C HIS A 670 26.32 -1.54 5.45
N LEU A 671 25.53 -0.86 6.29
CA LEU A 671 24.67 0.25 5.86
C LEU A 671 25.49 1.49 5.52
N ILE A 672 26.57 1.75 6.25
CA ILE A 672 27.53 2.83 5.93
C ILE A 672 28.13 2.62 4.53
N ARG A 673 28.58 1.41 4.21
CA ARG A 673 29.09 1.10 2.85
C ARG A 673 28.06 1.32 1.76
N ARG A 674 26.77 1.04 2.04
CA ARG A 674 25.67 1.32 1.09
C ARG A 674 25.47 2.82 0.92
N ALA A 675 25.47 3.59 2.01
CA ALA A 675 25.32 5.04 2.01
C ALA A 675 26.51 5.78 1.36
N ALA A 676 27.69 5.15 1.26
CA ALA A 676 28.85 5.66 0.53
C ALA A 676 28.72 5.50 -1.00
N SER A 677 27.86 4.61 -1.47
CA SER A 677 27.80 4.20 -2.88
C SER A 677 26.73 4.96 -3.64
N LYS A 678 27.14 5.92 -4.48
CA LYS A 678 26.21 6.69 -5.33
C LYS A 678 25.32 5.78 -6.19
N SER A 679 25.90 4.75 -6.80
CA SER A 679 25.14 3.77 -7.58
C SER A 679 24.11 3.01 -6.76
N THR A 680 24.41 2.70 -5.49
CA THR A 680 23.46 2.02 -4.59
C THR A 680 22.31 2.95 -4.20
N MET A 681 22.61 4.21 -3.91
CA MET A 681 21.61 5.23 -3.59
C MET A 681 20.72 5.53 -4.79
N ASP A 682 21.31 5.78 -5.96
CA ASP A 682 20.58 6.00 -7.22
C ASP A 682 19.71 4.80 -7.57
N HIS A 683 20.22 3.57 -7.43
CA HIS A 683 19.43 2.36 -7.67
C HIS A 683 18.27 2.23 -6.68
N THR A 684 18.49 2.49 -5.39
CA THR A 684 17.43 2.45 -4.36
C THR A 684 16.33 3.46 -4.70
N HIS A 685 16.71 4.68 -5.08
CA HIS A 685 15.79 5.73 -5.50
C HIS A 685 14.98 5.35 -6.76
N LEU A 686 15.66 4.92 -7.83
CA LEU A 686 15.00 4.51 -9.08
C LEU A 686 14.06 3.32 -8.88
N LYS A 687 14.47 2.38 -8.04
CA LYS A 687 13.68 1.21 -7.67
C LYS A 687 12.38 1.62 -7.00
N LEU A 688 12.43 2.50 -5.99
CA LEU A 688 11.23 3.02 -5.30
C LEU A 688 10.27 3.73 -6.26
N GLN A 689 10.79 4.54 -7.19
CA GLN A 689 9.95 5.18 -8.23
C GLN A 689 9.35 4.18 -9.22
N HIS A 690 10.12 3.19 -9.66
CA HIS A 690 9.69 2.19 -10.63
C HIS A 690 8.58 1.29 -10.07
N ILE A 691 8.74 0.91 -8.81
CA ILE A 691 7.80 0.16 -7.98
C ILE A 691 6.41 0.82 -7.94
N GLY A 692 6.35 2.11 -7.58
CA GLY A 692 5.08 2.85 -7.52
C GLY A 692 4.40 2.90 -8.88
N ARG A 693 5.20 3.05 -9.95
CA ARG A 693 4.70 3.06 -11.33
C ARG A 693 4.12 1.72 -11.78
N LEU A 694 4.77 0.60 -11.50
CA LEU A 694 4.29 -0.74 -11.89
C LEU A 694 2.98 -1.08 -11.17
N SER A 695 2.92 -0.85 -9.86
CA SER A 695 1.70 -1.06 -9.05
C SER A 695 0.51 -0.29 -9.61
N PHE A 696 0.74 0.97 -10.01
CA PHE A 696 -0.30 1.78 -10.64
C PHE A 696 -0.69 1.28 -12.03
N GLN A 697 0.28 0.93 -12.89
CA GLN A 697 -0.01 0.39 -14.23
C GLN A 697 -0.80 -0.92 -14.17
N GLN A 698 -0.53 -1.78 -13.20
CA GLN A 698 -1.30 -2.99 -12.96
C GLN A 698 -2.73 -2.65 -12.53
N PHE A 699 -2.90 -1.77 -11.53
CA PHE A 699 -4.21 -1.28 -11.12
C PHE A 699 -5.02 -0.70 -12.29
N VAL A 700 -4.36 0.03 -13.19
CA VAL A 700 -4.96 0.61 -14.38
C VAL A 700 -5.51 -0.46 -15.32
N ARG A 701 -4.69 -1.47 -15.59
CA ARG A 701 -5.07 -2.59 -16.46
C ARG A 701 -6.26 -3.36 -15.87
N GLU A 702 -6.20 -3.72 -14.60
CA GLU A 702 -7.28 -4.44 -13.89
C GLU A 702 -8.60 -3.65 -13.90
N SER A 703 -8.53 -2.34 -13.66
CA SER A 703 -9.71 -1.46 -13.66
C SER A 703 -10.34 -1.34 -15.05
N GLN A 704 -9.53 -1.21 -16.11
CA GLN A 704 -10.00 -1.17 -17.49
C GLN A 704 -10.68 -2.48 -17.91
N LEU A 705 -10.09 -3.62 -17.54
CA LEU A 705 -10.68 -4.95 -17.81
C LEU A 705 -12.02 -5.12 -17.09
N THR A 706 -12.08 -4.74 -15.81
CA THR A 706 -13.32 -4.77 -15.03
C THR A 706 -14.44 -3.94 -15.66
N LEU A 707 -14.14 -2.70 -16.04
CA LEU A 707 -15.12 -1.78 -16.62
C LEU A 707 -15.54 -2.23 -18.03
N GLY A 708 -14.62 -2.78 -18.82
CA GLY A 708 -14.91 -3.38 -20.12
C GLY A 708 -15.89 -4.55 -19.99
N TYR A 709 -15.60 -5.48 -19.06
CA TYR A 709 -16.45 -6.63 -18.78
C TYR A 709 -17.87 -6.23 -18.33
N LEU A 710 -17.98 -5.23 -17.45
CA LEU A 710 -19.28 -4.67 -17.03
C LEU A 710 -20.05 -4.06 -18.20
N ALA A 711 -19.37 -3.31 -19.08
CA ALA A 711 -20.00 -2.66 -20.22
C ALA A 711 -20.50 -3.67 -21.26
N GLU A 712 -19.72 -4.72 -21.52
CA GLU A 712 -20.04 -5.79 -22.48
C GLU A 712 -21.20 -6.66 -21.99
N HIS A 713 -21.15 -7.06 -20.72
CA HIS A 713 -22.05 -8.08 -20.20
C HIS A 713 -23.15 -7.56 -19.28
N PHE A 714 -23.35 -6.24 -19.21
CA PHE A 714 -24.33 -5.59 -18.34
C PHE A 714 -25.69 -6.28 -18.38
N VAL A 715 -26.28 -6.43 -19.57
CA VAL A 715 -27.61 -7.02 -19.70
C VAL A 715 -27.64 -8.46 -19.21
N ALA A 716 -26.58 -9.25 -19.42
CA ALA A 716 -26.51 -10.64 -18.99
C ALA A 716 -26.38 -10.75 -17.46
N LEU A 717 -25.44 -10.01 -16.88
CA LEU A 717 -25.15 -9.98 -15.44
C LEU A 717 -26.36 -9.60 -14.59
N PHE A 718 -27.23 -8.74 -15.14
CA PHE A 718 -28.40 -8.25 -14.43
C PHE A 718 -29.71 -8.79 -14.98
N LYS A 719 -29.70 -9.67 -16.02
CA LYS A 719 -30.92 -10.12 -16.73
C LYS A 719 -31.91 -10.87 -15.85
N ARG A 720 -31.41 -11.75 -14.97
CA ARG A 720 -32.22 -12.70 -14.17
C ARG A 720 -32.94 -12.06 -12.99
N LEU A 721 -32.64 -10.80 -12.72
CA LEU A 721 -33.33 -10.08 -11.69
C LEU A 721 -34.54 -9.32 -12.31
N PHE A 722 -34.61 -9.06 -13.64
CA PHE A 722 -35.79 -8.50 -14.38
C PHE A 722 -36.88 -9.53 -14.61
#